data_AF-A0A1M5CRN7-F1
#
_entry.id   AF-A0A1M5CRN7-F1
#
_cell.length_a   1.000
_cell.length_b   1.000
_cell.length_c   1.000
_cell.angle_alpha   90.00
_cell.angle_beta   90.00
_cell.angle_gamma   90.00
#
_symmetry.space_group_name_H-M   'P 1'
#
loop_
_entity.id
_entity.type
_entity.pdbx_description
1 polymer ?
#
loop_
_entity_poly.entity_id
_entity_poly.type
_entity_poly.pdbx_seq_one_letter_code
_entity_poly.pdbx_strand_id
1 'polypeptide(L)'
;MSRVTADASILRGPVAGVPSTSVAGLVRDACTAHSGVTALLLPDERLSYAELGRRVRWRAAALVERGVGTGDVVAVELPRGAAAVESALAVIALGAIYLPLDPEYPADRLRAVVDDAAPRLVLTSDEAVPDGPAPAWPTSPDDPDSALYAVYTSGSTGTPKGVVMTDGPLRNLLSWHRAALPCAPGTRVAQLSALGFDVALHELLATVTTGKTLVVPEPDVRRDPHRLAAWLAATRVEQLFAPTVVLTHLAAAADADGVPLAALHVVLQSGEPLIVTEPLREFLRARPALRILNQYGSAEMQDVLSAEPTGPVDRWPEPVPIGLPLQNTSVYLLDERLQPVPAGRPGRLFVGGAGLARGYLRRPGLTASRFVPDPFGPPGRRMYDTGDLGVREPDGGIRYAGRRDDQVKISGFRVELGEVDAVLAATPGILAGAAAAVTRGDRTVLVAAVVAPGADPAALRAALAARVPAQLVPARVEIVESLPTTPSGKTDRAAVAALLAEAGSVAAAGPVTAASGVAGLAAEALGHPVDPTLGLFANGGDSLTALVVAAAGRRAGVAIEVEHLLVGTPLARIATEPVTASEARPAAPLVLAESELNAVQRRVPEVLAIESLSPSEAGMLAGALASSHDPYLVTITVTLRGTLDPARLRAAADDLVARHESLRSAFLVDGVRRPVRAVAPPAPAPWTTTPPQRIELDRPPLFHVSSPVPPDRLPPGHVDELVLTITSHHLAVDGWSARVLVRDLLDAYDGVTSGAVARPPLRTPDATAAGRAADHWSSSLRDREPSVVADRGTVRGPASAELTVPLDPTAVDGARQRLRAGGRSFSALALTAWGLALRDELGSADAVFGTAVATRDPAAPGSADAVGLFIDTVPVLVSAPDVHSGVEEVAAALPTAARHGAIGLGAIALAARWPALFDTVVVDESDAVSLQGLRGARDGYSVAAVTATDRTEFAVSVLVDSGPAPSLRLTYDPARVDPDRVARLGRAAAAAVGDYAAAIARTPATSASTSTSSV
;
A
#
# COMPACT_ATOMS: atom_id res chain seq x y z
N MET A 1 -59.86 10.06 33.32
CA MET A 1 -58.39 9.97 33.15
C MET A 1 -58.10 9.75 31.67
N SER A 2 -56.88 10.04 31.20
CA SER A 2 -56.66 10.41 29.78
C SER A 2 -56.88 9.26 28.77
N ARG A 3 -57.21 9.63 27.53
CA ARG A 3 -57.23 8.72 26.38
C ARG A 3 -55.79 8.32 26.04
N VAL A 4 -55.53 7.03 25.91
CA VAL A 4 -54.29 6.53 25.27
C VAL A 4 -54.46 6.72 23.76
N THR A 5 -53.94 7.83 23.24
CA THR A 5 -53.67 7.96 21.80
C THR A 5 -52.54 7.00 21.44
N ALA A 6 -52.67 6.26 20.33
CA ALA A 6 -51.60 5.40 19.83
C ALA A 6 -50.36 6.27 19.55
N ASP A 7 -49.29 6.02 20.29
CA ASP A 7 -48.15 6.94 20.34
C ASP A 7 -47.32 6.83 19.06
N ALA A 8 -47.30 7.88 18.24
CA ALA A 8 -46.74 7.87 16.88
C ALA A 8 -45.19 7.78 16.84
N SER A 9 -44.60 7.65 18.01
CA SER A 9 -43.19 7.61 18.40
C SER A 9 -42.67 6.19 18.68
N ILE A 10 -43.58 5.25 18.96
CA ILE A 10 -43.27 3.87 19.36
C ILE A 10 -43.65 2.95 18.21
N LEU A 11 -42.65 2.35 17.59
CA LEU A 11 -42.81 1.34 16.56
C LEU A 11 -42.59 -0.04 17.18
N ARG A 12 -43.46 -1.00 16.84
CA ARG A 12 -43.23 -2.42 17.13
C ARG A 12 -43.28 -3.18 15.81
N GLY A 13 -42.24 -3.98 15.54
CA GLY A 13 -42.21 -4.86 14.40
C GLY A 13 -43.18 -6.04 14.56
N PRO A 14 -43.39 -6.85 13.52
CA PRO A 14 -44.28 -8.00 13.58
C PRO A 14 -43.90 -8.97 14.72
N VAL A 15 -44.88 -9.49 15.45
CA VAL A 15 -44.63 -10.59 16.40
C VAL A 15 -44.55 -11.89 15.60
N ALA A 16 -43.44 -12.60 15.71
CA ALA A 16 -43.16 -13.81 14.91
C ALA A 16 -42.51 -14.90 15.75
N GLY A 17 -42.72 -16.17 15.37
CA GLY A 17 -42.11 -17.32 16.04
C GLY A 17 -40.60 -17.39 15.79
N VAL A 18 -39.81 -17.16 16.83
CA VAL A 18 -38.36 -17.41 16.84
C VAL A 18 -38.12 -18.93 16.93
N PRO A 19 -37.17 -19.51 16.17
CA PRO A 19 -36.84 -20.94 16.26
C PRO A 19 -36.54 -21.42 17.68
N SER A 20 -37.10 -22.56 18.06
CA SER A 20 -36.79 -23.22 19.34
C SER A 20 -35.41 -23.88 19.36
N THR A 21 -34.78 -24.07 18.20
CA THR A 21 -33.43 -24.64 18.03
C THR A 21 -32.37 -23.54 18.08
N SER A 22 -31.27 -23.76 18.82
CA SER A 22 -30.09 -22.88 18.83
C SER A 22 -29.41 -22.72 17.48
N VAL A 23 -28.61 -21.67 17.29
CA VAL A 23 -27.86 -21.43 16.05
C VAL A 23 -26.89 -22.58 15.76
N ALA A 24 -26.24 -23.15 16.79
CA ALA A 24 -25.46 -24.37 16.69
C ALA A 24 -26.28 -25.56 16.16
N GLY A 25 -27.51 -25.73 16.65
CA GLY A 25 -28.46 -26.72 16.14
C GLY A 25 -28.91 -26.43 14.69
N LEU A 26 -29.15 -25.17 14.33
CA LEU A 26 -29.49 -24.77 12.96
C LEU A 26 -28.36 -25.07 11.96
N VAL A 27 -27.09 -24.88 12.36
CA VAL A 27 -25.91 -25.27 11.55
C VAL A 27 -25.85 -26.80 11.40
N ARG A 28 -25.98 -27.55 12.49
CA ARG A 28 -26.02 -29.03 12.48
C ARG A 28 -27.13 -29.58 11.56
N ASP A 29 -28.32 -29.00 11.68
CA ASP A 29 -29.51 -29.45 10.97
C ASP A 29 -29.41 -29.11 9.47
N ALA A 30 -28.86 -27.93 9.13
CA ALA A 30 -28.53 -27.56 7.75
C ALA A 30 -27.47 -28.48 7.12
N CYS A 31 -26.39 -28.80 7.86
CA CYS A 31 -25.37 -29.78 7.43
C CYS A 31 -25.95 -31.16 7.09
N THR A 32 -27.10 -31.51 7.68
CA THR A 32 -27.79 -32.78 7.44
C THR A 32 -28.79 -32.65 6.28
N ALA A 33 -29.71 -31.67 6.37
CA ALA A 33 -30.80 -31.46 5.43
C ALA A 33 -30.34 -31.02 4.03
N HIS A 34 -29.19 -30.34 3.94
CA HIS A 34 -28.61 -29.85 2.68
C HIS A 34 -27.31 -30.58 2.31
N SER A 35 -27.04 -31.74 2.92
CA SER A 35 -25.78 -32.51 2.83
C SER A 35 -25.12 -32.58 1.43
N GLY A 36 -25.88 -32.78 0.35
CA GLY A 36 -25.37 -32.84 -1.03
C GLY A 36 -25.26 -31.49 -1.78
N VAL A 37 -25.63 -30.37 -1.14
CA VAL A 37 -25.51 -29.00 -1.67
C VAL A 37 -24.13 -28.44 -1.32
N THR A 38 -23.61 -27.52 -2.14
CA THR A 38 -22.40 -26.76 -1.80
C THR A 38 -22.65 -25.85 -0.60
N ALA A 39 -21.82 -25.94 0.43
CA ALA A 39 -21.83 -25.00 1.55
C ALA A 39 -20.81 -23.87 1.36
N LEU A 40 -19.63 -24.19 0.80
CA LEU A 40 -18.52 -23.26 0.64
C LEU A 40 -17.89 -23.39 -0.75
N LEU A 41 -17.58 -22.24 -1.37
CA LEU A 41 -16.91 -22.14 -2.67
C LEU A 41 -15.77 -21.12 -2.58
N LEU A 42 -14.54 -21.60 -2.76
CA LEU A 42 -13.29 -20.86 -2.84
C LEU A 42 -12.74 -20.97 -4.29
N PRO A 43 -11.61 -20.33 -4.64
CA PRO A 43 -10.97 -20.49 -5.95
C PRO A 43 -10.61 -21.96 -6.26
N ASP A 44 -9.90 -22.62 -5.33
CA ASP A 44 -9.35 -23.97 -5.54
C ASP A 44 -10.15 -25.10 -4.86
N GLU A 45 -11.08 -24.76 -3.96
CA GLU A 45 -11.81 -25.72 -3.13
C GLU A 45 -13.33 -25.48 -3.15
N ARG A 46 -14.09 -26.57 -3.16
CA ARG A 46 -15.56 -26.58 -3.07
C ARG A 46 -15.99 -27.64 -2.06
N LEU A 47 -16.69 -27.22 -1.01
CA LEU A 47 -17.17 -28.12 0.05
C LEU A 47 -18.68 -28.27 0.00
N SER A 48 -19.16 -29.51 0.12
CA SER A 48 -20.57 -29.80 0.43
C SER A 48 -20.89 -29.54 1.91
N TYR A 49 -22.18 -29.46 2.24
CA TYR A 49 -22.65 -29.40 3.63
C TYR A 49 -22.26 -30.64 4.45
N ALA A 50 -22.14 -31.82 3.81
CA ALA A 50 -21.64 -33.03 4.46
C ALA A 50 -20.15 -32.93 4.82
N GLU A 51 -19.33 -32.34 3.93
CA GLU A 51 -17.89 -32.14 4.15
C GLU A 51 -17.61 -31.03 5.17
N LEU A 52 -18.28 -29.88 5.04
CA LEU A 52 -18.23 -28.81 6.04
C LEU A 52 -18.62 -29.35 7.42
N GLY A 53 -19.72 -30.11 7.50
CA GLY A 53 -20.13 -30.78 8.73
C GLY A 53 -19.09 -31.78 9.26
N ARG A 54 -18.40 -32.53 8.40
CA ARG A 54 -17.29 -33.44 8.80
C ARG A 54 -16.16 -32.65 9.45
N ARG A 55 -15.71 -31.56 8.79
CA ARG A 55 -14.59 -30.74 9.24
C ARG A 55 -14.87 -29.97 10.52
N VAL A 56 -16.06 -29.35 10.62
CA VAL A 56 -16.53 -28.66 11.84
C VAL A 56 -16.53 -29.56 13.06
N ARG A 57 -16.97 -30.84 12.94
CA ARG A 57 -16.95 -31.79 14.06
C ARG A 57 -15.54 -32.22 14.48
N TRP A 58 -14.62 -32.37 13.53
CA TRP A 58 -13.21 -32.64 13.85
C TRP A 58 -12.55 -31.46 14.56
N ARG A 59 -12.73 -30.22 14.08
CA ARG A 59 -12.21 -29.02 14.76
C ARG A 59 -12.84 -28.84 16.16
N ALA A 60 -14.14 -29.11 16.30
CA ALA A 60 -14.80 -29.05 17.60
C ALA A 60 -14.22 -30.06 18.61
N ALA A 61 -13.94 -31.30 18.19
CA ALA A 61 -13.27 -32.28 19.04
C ALA A 61 -11.84 -31.84 19.42
N ALA A 62 -11.06 -31.35 18.44
CA ALA A 62 -9.70 -30.85 18.67
C ALA A 62 -9.64 -29.65 19.66
N LEU A 63 -10.68 -28.82 19.69
CA LEU A 63 -10.84 -27.75 20.69
C LEU A 63 -11.20 -28.28 22.08
N VAL A 64 -12.06 -29.30 22.18
CA VAL A 64 -12.40 -29.97 23.45
C VAL A 64 -11.18 -30.68 24.05
N GLU A 65 -10.35 -31.32 23.23
CA GLU A 65 -9.09 -31.94 23.67
C GLU A 65 -8.09 -30.91 24.22
N ARG A 66 -8.10 -29.69 23.69
CA ARG A 66 -7.35 -28.53 24.22
C ARG A 66 -8.04 -27.86 25.42
N GLY A 67 -9.16 -28.41 25.89
CA GLY A 67 -9.88 -27.95 27.07
C GLY A 67 -10.69 -26.67 26.88
N VAL A 68 -11.29 -26.48 25.71
CA VAL A 68 -12.37 -25.50 25.46
C VAL A 68 -13.72 -26.11 25.85
N GLY A 69 -14.51 -25.38 26.64
CA GLY A 69 -15.89 -25.71 26.97
C GLY A 69 -16.89 -24.66 26.51
N THR A 70 -18.18 -24.94 26.73
CA THR A 70 -19.26 -23.96 26.54
C THR A 70 -19.03 -22.71 27.37
N GLY A 71 -19.15 -21.53 26.76
CA GLY A 71 -18.94 -20.23 27.40
C GLY A 71 -17.50 -19.72 27.43
N ASP A 72 -16.49 -20.54 27.09
CA ASP A 72 -15.11 -20.06 26.90
C ASP A 72 -15.03 -19.13 25.69
N VAL A 73 -14.20 -18.09 25.74
CA VAL A 73 -13.89 -17.25 24.57
C VAL A 73 -12.77 -17.91 23.76
N VAL A 74 -12.97 -18.13 22.46
CA VAL A 74 -11.94 -18.63 21.54
C VAL A 74 -11.69 -17.58 20.47
N ALA A 75 -10.45 -17.07 20.42
CA ALA A 75 -10.03 -16.14 19.39
C ALA A 75 -9.56 -16.88 18.13
N VAL A 76 -9.90 -16.34 16.96
CA VAL A 76 -9.56 -16.93 15.66
C VAL A 76 -8.90 -15.87 14.79
N GLU A 77 -7.60 -16.01 14.59
CA GLU A 77 -6.72 -15.14 13.80
C GLU A 77 -6.27 -15.90 12.55
N LEU A 78 -7.25 -16.19 11.68
CA LEU A 78 -7.04 -16.96 10.46
C LEU A 78 -7.36 -16.12 9.22
N PRO A 79 -6.60 -16.26 8.12
CA PRO A 79 -6.91 -15.60 6.86
C PRO A 79 -8.25 -16.10 6.31
N ARG A 80 -8.91 -15.26 5.49
CA ARG A 80 -10.19 -15.58 4.85
C ARG A 80 -10.05 -16.85 4.00
N GLY A 81 -10.75 -17.91 4.39
CA GLY A 81 -10.71 -19.22 3.75
C GLY A 81 -11.47 -20.28 4.52
N ALA A 82 -11.37 -21.54 4.08
CA ALA A 82 -12.07 -22.67 4.69
C ALA A 82 -11.75 -22.84 6.18
N ALA A 83 -10.47 -22.71 6.55
CA ALA A 83 -10.00 -22.80 7.94
C ALA A 83 -10.72 -21.84 8.88
N ALA A 84 -10.92 -20.58 8.48
CA ALA A 84 -11.61 -19.57 9.28
C ALA A 84 -13.11 -19.88 9.44
N VAL A 85 -13.78 -20.26 8.34
CA VAL A 85 -15.20 -20.64 8.33
C VAL A 85 -15.46 -21.87 9.19
N GLU A 86 -14.65 -22.92 9.03
CA GLU A 86 -14.77 -24.16 9.78
C GLU A 86 -14.48 -23.94 11.28
N SER A 87 -13.48 -23.11 11.61
CA SER A 87 -13.13 -22.80 13.00
C SER A 87 -14.21 -21.97 13.69
N ALA A 88 -14.78 -20.97 13.00
CA ALA A 88 -15.89 -20.19 13.52
C ALA A 88 -17.12 -21.06 13.84
N LEU A 89 -17.50 -21.93 12.90
CA LEU A 89 -18.62 -22.87 13.09
C LEU A 89 -18.32 -23.92 14.16
N ALA A 90 -17.07 -24.35 14.34
CA ALA A 90 -16.67 -25.28 15.39
C ALA A 90 -16.78 -24.68 16.80
N VAL A 91 -16.32 -23.44 17.00
CA VAL A 91 -16.46 -22.70 18.26
C VAL A 91 -17.96 -22.50 18.60
N ILE A 92 -18.76 -22.10 17.62
CA ILE A 92 -20.21 -21.93 17.78
C ILE A 92 -20.89 -23.27 18.12
N ALA A 93 -20.50 -24.37 17.46
CA ALA A 93 -21.06 -25.70 17.73
C ALA A 93 -20.80 -26.20 19.17
N LEU A 94 -19.71 -25.75 19.82
CA LEU A 94 -19.42 -26.04 21.23
C LEU A 94 -20.23 -25.20 22.22
N GLY A 95 -20.97 -24.19 21.73
CA GLY A 95 -21.50 -23.12 22.58
C GLY A 95 -20.40 -22.27 23.24
N ALA A 96 -19.20 -22.22 22.63
CA ALA A 96 -18.13 -21.32 23.00
C ALA A 96 -18.31 -19.97 22.28
N ILE A 97 -17.71 -18.91 22.83
CA ILE A 97 -17.84 -17.54 22.34
C ILE A 97 -16.77 -17.28 21.28
N TYR A 98 -17.18 -17.19 20.02
CA TYR A 98 -16.29 -16.87 18.91
C TYR A 98 -15.83 -15.40 18.95
N LEU A 99 -14.52 -15.18 18.87
CA LEU A 99 -13.90 -13.86 18.78
C LEU A 99 -13.08 -13.78 17.48
N PRO A 100 -13.55 -13.08 16.43
CA PRO A 100 -12.76 -12.89 15.23
C PRO A 100 -11.61 -11.91 15.49
N LEU A 101 -10.40 -12.30 15.10
CA LEU A 101 -9.24 -11.44 14.96
C LEU A 101 -8.91 -11.36 13.46
N ASP A 102 -8.95 -10.15 12.89
CA ASP A 102 -8.63 -9.96 11.48
C ASP A 102 -7.10 -9.78 11.34
N PRO A 103 -6.36 -10.71 10.70
CA PRO A 103 -4.90 -10.63 10.59
C PRO A 103 -4.42 -9.46 9.71
N GLU A 104 -5.35 -8.73 9.07
CA GLU A 104 -5.07 -7.46 8.39
C GLU A 104 -4.95 -6.26 9.36
N TYR A 105 -5.19 -6.44 10.67
CA TYR A 105 -5.08 -5.38 11.68
C TYR A 105 -3.70 -5.26 12.33
N PRO A 106 -3.31 -4.07 12.84
CA PRO A 106 -2.06 -3.89 13.58
C PRO A 106 -1.96 -4.81 14.80
N ALA A 107 -0.80 -5.44 14.99
CA ALA A 107 -0.55 -6.38 16.08
C ALA A 107 -0.86 -5.79 17.47
N ASP A 108 -0.61 -4.49 17.68
CA ASP A 108 -0.94 -3.77 18.91
C ASP A 108 -2.44 -3.74 19.20
N ARG A 109 -3.29 -3.63 18.17
CA ARG A 109 -4.75 -3.73 18.33
C ARG A 109 -5.19 -5.16 18.61
N LEU A 110 -4.58 -6.14 17.92
CA LEU A 110 -4.89 -7.56 18.16
C LEU A 110 -4.51 -7.97 19.58
N ARG A 111 -3.33 -7.55 20.08
CA ARG A 111 -2.92 -7.69 21.48
C ARG A 111 -3.91 -7.01 22.43
N ALA A 112 -4.25 -5.74 22.22
CA ALA A 112 -5.22 -5.05 23.08
C ALA A 112 -6.62 -5.70 23.12
N VAL A 113 -7.05 -6.32 22.01
CA VAL A 113 -8.29 -7.10 21.96
C VAL A 113 -8.14 -8.41 22.73
N VAL A 114 -7.03 -9.15 22.58
CA VAL A 114 -6.74 -10.39 23.33
C VAL A 114 -6.58 -10.12 24.84
N ASP A 115 -5.88 -9.04 25.21
CA ASP A 115 -5.60 -8.63 26.59
C ASP A 115 -6.88 -8.22 27.34
N ASP A 116 -7.81 -7.50 26.69
CA ASP A 116 -9.16 -7.33 27.25
C ASP A 116 -9.90 -8.68 27.24
N ALA A 117 -10.01 -9.34 26.08
CA ALA A 117 -10.84 -10.53 25.86
C ALA A 117 -10.54 -11.70 26.80
N ALA A 118 -9.27 -11.90 27.18
CA ALA A 118 -8.75 -13.04 27.93
C ALA A 118 -9.24 -14.39 27.35
N PRO A 119 -8.97 -14.69 26.07
CA PRO A 119 -9.45 -15.91 25.42
C PRO A 119 -8.76 -17.16 25.97
N ARG A 120 -9.52 -18.27 25.96
CA ARG A 120 -9.06 -19.61 26.36
C ARG A 120 -7.98 -20.16 25.43
N LEU A 121 -8.09 -19.83 24.13
CA LEU A 121 -7.14 -20.14 23.06
C LEU A 121 -7.17 -19.04 22.00
N VAL A 122 -6.07 -18.88 21.26
CA VAL A 122 -6.00 -18.14 19.99
C VAL A 122 -5.61 -19.12 18.89
N LEU A 123 -6.37 -19.18 17.81
CA LEU A 123 -6.09 -20.03 16.65
C LEU A 123 -5.43 -19.19 15.54
N THR A 124 -4.13 -19.42 15.29
CA THR A 124 -3.30 -18.61 14.37
C THR A 124 -2.82 -19.38 13.13
N SER A 125 -3.10 -20.69 13.05
CA SER A 125 -2.71 -21.57 11.94
C SER A 125 -3.83 -22.56 11.62
N ASP A 126 -3.88 -23.03 10.37
CA ASP A 126 -4.76 -24.15 10.02
C ASP A 126 -4.20 -25.49 10.53
N GLU A 127 -5.09 -26.45 10.81
CA GLU A 127 -4.77 -27.80 11.25
C GLU A 127 -5.44 -28.83 10.34
N ALA A 128 -4.69 -29.87 9.94
CA ALA A 128 -5.17 -30.88 9.01
C ALA A 128 -6.34 -31.69 9.59
N VAL A 129 -7.49 -31.67 8.92
CA VAL A 129 -8.66 -32.46 9.30
C VAL A 129 -8.50 -33.93 8.87
N PRO A 130 -8.70 -34.92 9.76
CA PRO A 130 -8.66 -36.33 9.38
C PRO A 130 -9.78 -36.76 8.43
N ASP A 131 -9.44 -37.61 7.45
CA ASP A 131 -10.41 -38.28 6.56
C ASP A 131 -11.18 -39.44 7.20
N GLY A 132 -10.89 -39.74 8.47
CA GLY A 132 -11.62 -40.74 9.26
C GLY A 132 -13.08 -40.36 9.53
N PRO A 133 -13.89 -41.32 10.03
CA PRO A 133 -15.26 -41.05 10.46
C PRO A 133 -15.25 -39.93 11.52
N ALA A 134 -15.96 -38.84 11.24
CA ALA A 134 -15.97 -37.69 12.15
C ALA A 134 -16.62 -38.04 13.50
N PRO A 135 -16.19 -37.35 14.58
CA PRO A 135 -16.88 -37.38 15.87
C PRO A 135 -18.38 -37.09 15.77
N ALA A 136 -19.10 -37.39 16.85
CA ALA A 136 -20.46 -36.90 17.04
C ALA A 136 -20.50 -35.35 17.06
N TRP A 137 -21.67 -34.75 16.79
CA TRP A 137 -21.83 -33.31 17.03
C TRP A 137 -21.71 -33.03 18.53
N PRO A 138 -20.99 -31.97 18.94
CA PRO A 138 -20.97 -31.54 20.34
C PRO A 138 -22.38 -31.14 20.83
N THR A 139 -22.59 -31.24 22.14
CA THR A 139 -23.81 -30.80 22.81
C THR A 139 -23.62 -29.41 23.38
N SER A 140 -24.13 -28.39 22.70
CA SER A 140 -24.28 -27.03 23.23
C SER A 140 -25.62 -26.85 23.96
N PRO A 141 -25.77 -25.89 24.90
CA PRO A 141 -27.07 -25.52 25.44
C PRO A 141 -28.04 -25.04 24.34
N ASP A 142 -29.33 -25.32 24.52
CA ASP A 142 -30.40 -24.71 23.71
C ASP A 142 -31.06 -23.58 24.50
N ASP A 143 -30.25 -22.56 24.81
CA ASP A 143 -30.60 -21.42 25.64
C ASP A 143 -30.42 -20.11 24.86
N PRO A 144 -31.46 -19.27 24.68
CA PRO A 144 -31.36 -18.02 23.94
C PRO A 144 -30.49 -16.95 24.64
N ASP A 145 -30.25 -17.05 25.95
CA ASP A 145 -29.38 -16.13 26.68
C ASP A 145 -27.89 -16.54 26.66
N SER A 146 -27.55 -17.71 26.11
CA SER A 146 -26.17 -18.17 25.95
C SER A 146 -25.40 -17.32 24.93
N ALA A 147 -24.14 -17.00 25.24
CA ALA A 147 -23.30 -16.14 24.42
C ALA A 147 -22.67 -16.94 23.27
N LEU A 148 -22.64 -16.36 22.07
CA LEU A 148 -22.23 -17.03 20.84
C LEU A 148 -21.02 -16.37 20.18
N TYR A 149 -20.93 -15.03 20.21
CA TYR A 149 -19.74 -14.32 19.74
C TYR A 149 -19.47 -13.04 20.55
N ALA A 150 -18.22 -12.55 20.44
CA ALA A 150 -17.82 -11.23 20.87
C ALA A 150 -17.09 -10.50 19.73
N VAL A 151 -17.59 -9.36 19.28
CA VAL A 151 -16.89 -8.48 18.31
C VAL A 151 -16.44 -7.19 18.98
N TYR A 152 -15.24 -6.71 18.66
CA TYR A 152 -14.67 -5.53 19.31
C TYR A 152 -14.90 -4.27 18.48
N THR A 153 -15.86 -3.45 18.93
CA THR A 153 -16.12 -2.13 18.36
C THR A 153 -15.19 -1.07 18.97
N SER A 154 -15.15 0.10 18.34
CA SER A 154 -14.46 1.26 18.89
C SER A 154 -15.08 1.68 20.24
N GLY A 155 -14.29 2.29 21.12
CA GLY A 155 -14.71 2.63 22.49
C GLY A 155 -14.47 4.08 22.87
N SER A 156 -15.49 4.72 23.45
CA SER A 156 -15.51 6.14 23.87
C SER A 156 -14.43 6.56 24.89
N THR A 157 -13.53 5.67 25.30
CA THR A 157 -12.47 5.89 26.29
C THR A 157 -11.08 5.47 25.80
N GLY A 158 -10.90 5.22 24.50
CA GLY A 158 -9.62 4.72 23.94
C GLY A 158 -9.40 3.22 24.02
N THR A 159 -10.31 2.47 24.66
CA THR A 159 -10.21 1.01 24.80
C THR A 159 -11.27 0.33 23.93
N PRO A 160 -10.91 -0.53 22.96
CA PRO A 160 -11.88 -1.32 22.21
C PRO A 160 -12.83 -2.11 23.13
N LYS A 161 -14.13 -2.13 22.78
CA LYS A 161 -15.18 -2.74 23.61
C LYS A 161 -15.75 -4.00 22.95
N GLY A 162 -15.58 -5.14 23.60
CA GLY A 162 -16.15 -6.40 23.13
C GLY A 162 -17.67 -6.43 23.35
N VAL A 163 -18.46 -6.49 22.28
CA VAL A 163 -19.92 -6.60 22.34
C VAL A 163 -20.31 -8.07 22.29
N VAL A 164 -21.00 -8.56 23.32
CA VAL A 164 -21.35 -9.98 23.48
C VAL A 164 -22.75 -10.24 22.93
N MET A 165 -22.83 -10.90 21.78
CA MET A 165 -24.09 -11.33 21.20
C MET A 165 -24.48 -12.72 21.74
N THR A 166 -25.79 -12.93 21.92
CA THR A 166 -26.35 -14.20 22.37
C THR A 166 -27.11 -14.90 21.25
N ASP A 167 -27.39 -16.18 21.48
CA ASP A 167 -28.00 -17.09 20.52
C ASP A 167 -29.44 -16.65 20.13
N GLY A 168 -30.25 -16.18 21.09
CA GLY A 168 -31.64 -15.76 20.88
C GLY A 168 -31.85 -14.61 19.89
N PRO A 169 -31.15 -13.46 20.02
CA PRO A 169 -31.15 -12.39 19.01
C PRO A 169 -30.79 -12.86 17.61
N LEU A 170 -29.78 -13.73 17.48
CA LEU A 170 -29.38 -14.32 16.21
C LEU A 170 -30.48 -15.22 15.63
N ARG A 171 -31.13 -16.08 16.42
CA ARG A 171 -32.30 -16.85 15.94
C ARG A 171 -33.39 -15.93 15.39
N ASN A 172 -33.60 -14.76 15.99
CA ASN A 172 -34.60 -13.79 15.54
C ASN A 172 -34.22 -13.14 14.20
N LEU A 173 -32.96 -12.73 14.04
CA LEU A 173 -32.42 -12.15 12.80
C LEU A 173 -32.38 -13.18 11.66
N LEU A 174 -31.86 -14.39 11.91
CA LEU A 174 -31.79 -15.48 10.92
C LEU A 174 -33.18 -15.94 10.47
N SER A 175 -34.15 -15.95 11.39
CA SER A 175 -35.57 -16.20 11.08
C SER A 175 -36.15 -15.13 10.15
N TRP A 176 -35.88 -13.84 10.43
CA TRP A 176 -36.32 -12.75 9.57
C TRP A 176 -35.65 -12.81 8.19
N HIS A 177 -34.34 -13.02 8.13
CA HIS A 177 -33.58 -13.11 6.88
C HIS A 177 -34.10 -14.26 5.99
N ARG A 178 -34.45 -15.41 6.59
CA ARG A 178 -35.08 -16.54 5.90
C ARG A 178 -36.49 -16.24 5.38
N ALA A 179 -37.22 -15.30 5.99
CA ALA A 179 -38.56 -14.89 5.56
C ALA A 179 -38.53 -13.75 4.52
N ALA A 180 -37.60 -12.81 4.65
CA ALA A 180 -37.50 -11.62 3.80
C ALA A 180 -36.78 -11.87 2.47
N LEU A 181 -35.83 -12.81 2.43
CA LEU A 181 -34.98 -13.07 1.26
C LEU A 181 -35.21 -14.48 0.68
N PRO A 182 -35.22 -14.63 -0.67
CA PRO A 182 -35.32 -15.93 -1.31
C PRO A 182 -34.32 -16.96 -0.76
N CYS A 183 -34.82 -18.17 -0.55
CA CYS A 183 -34.21 -19.24 0.23
C CYS A 183 -34.13 -20.54 -0.57
N ALA A 184 -33.67 -20.47 -1.82
CA ALA A 184 -33.36 -21.65 -2.61
C ALA A 184 -32.03 -22.28 -2.11
N PRO A 185 -31.98 -23.59 -1.80
CA PRO A 185 -30.73 -24.24 -1.47
C PRO A 185 -29.70 -24.10 -2.60
N GLY A 186 -28.47 -23.76 -2.26
CA GLY A 186 -27.38 -23.50 -3.20
C GLY A 186 -27.28 -22.06 -3.72
N THR A 187 -28.26 -21.18 -3.47
CA THR A 187 -28.17 -19.73 -3.80
C THR A 187 -26.86 -19.14 -3.31
N ARG A 188 -26.16 -18.39 -4.17
CA ARG A 188 -24.78 -17.95 -3.93
C ARG A 188 -24.71 -16.61 -3.20
N VAL A 189 -24.07 -16.61 -2.03
CA VAL A 189 -23.88 -15.42 -1.17
C VAL A 189 -22.40 -15.08 -1.06
N ALA A 190 -21.99 -13.85 -1.36
CA ALA A 190 -20.59 -13.45 -1.22
C ALA A 190 -20.23 -13.09 0.24
N GLN A 191 -19.05 -13.53 0.70
CA GLN A 191 -18.49 -13.11 1.99
C GLN A 191 -17.51 -11.94 1.81
N LEU A 192 -18.01 -10.69 1.90
CA LEU A 192 -17.25 -9.48 1.57
C LEU A 192 -16.78 -8.69 2.79
N SER A 193 -17.53 -8.77 3.89
CA SER A 193 -17.27 -8.02 5.12
C SER A 193 -15.95 -8.44 5.77
N ALA A 194 -15.22 -7.49 6.37
CA ALA A 194 -13.99 -7.76 7.11
C ALA A 194 -14.30 -8.63 8.35
N LEU A 195 -13.40 -9.55 8.70
CA LEU A 195 -13.73 -10.70 9.56
C LEU A 195 -14.01 -10.27 11.01
N GLY A 196 -13.43 -9.16 11.46
CA GLY A 196 -13.65 -8.59 12.79
C GLY A 196 -15.04 -8.00 13.07
N PHE A 197 -15.97 -8.02 12.11
CA PHE A 197 -17.32 -7.42 12.22
C PHE A 197 -18.44 -8.45 12.31
N ASP A 198 -19.51 -8.08 13.02
CA ASP A 198 -20.77 -8.83 13.14
C ASP A 198 -21.42 -9.14 11.79
N VAL A 199 -21.26 -8.27 10.79
CA VAL A 199 -21.75 -8.50 9.43
C VAL A 199 -21.08 -9.72 8.77
N ALA A 200 -19.79 -10.00 9.01
CA ALA A 200 -19.14 -11.20 8.45
C ALA A 200 -19.70 -12.50 9.05
N LEU A 201 -20.23 -12.44 10.27
CA LEU A 201 -21.00 -13.53 10.89
C LEU A 201 -22.43 -13.57 10.38
N HIS A 202 -23.05 -12.43 10.02
CA HIS A 202 -24.35 -12.38 9.36
C HIS A 202 -24.27 -13.08 7.98
N GLU A 203 -23.29 -12.70 7.15
CA GLU A 203 -22.97 -13.35 5.87
C GLU A 203 -22.80 -14.87 6.03
N LEU A 204 -21.98 -15.31 6.99
CA LEU A 204 -21.73 -16.73 7.26
C LEU A 204 -22.98 -17.47 7.73
N LEU A 205 -23.59 -17.04 8.84
CA LEU A 205 -24.66 -17.79 9.51
C LEU A 205 -25.95 -17.78 8.68
N ALA A 206 -26.36 -16.65 8.12
CA ALA A 206 -27.58 -16.58 7.33
C ALA A 206 -27.49 -17.40 6.03
N THR A 207 -26.28 -17.60 5.50
CA THR A 207 -26.01 -18.51 4.39
C THR A 207 -26.06 -19.97 4.84
N VAL A 208 -25.27 -20.34 5.85
CA VAL A 208 -25.13 -21.73 6.32
C VAL A 208 -26.43 -22.28 6.90
N THR A 209 -27.18 -21.53 7.72
CA THR A 209 -28.45 -22.01 8.31
C THR A 209 -29.62 -22.03 7.32
N THR A 210 -29.42 -21.64 6.06
CA THR A 210 -30.47 -21.67 5.02
C THR A 210 -30.12 -22.55 3.80
N GLY A 211 -29.04 -23.32 3.87
CA GLY A 211 -28.66 -24.26 2.80
C GLY A 211 -28.08 -23.57 1.55
N LYS A 212 -27.66 -22.31 1.66
CA LYS A 212 -27.07 -21.50 0.58
C LYS A 212 -25.57 -21.80 0.41
N THR A 213 -24.98 -21.35 -0.70
CA THR A 213 -23.53 -21.45 -0.93
C THR A 213 -22.84 -20.16 -0.47
N LEU A 214 -21.91 -20.24 0.48
CA LEU A 214 -21.02 -19.11 0.80
C LEU A 214 -19.88 -19.09 -0.22
N VAL A 215 -19.67 -17.95 -0.88
CA VAL A 215 -18.67 -17.75 -1.92
C VAL A 215 -17.61 -16.77 -1.40
N VAL A 216 -16.35 -17.21 -1.40
CA VAL A 216 -15.25 -16.52 -0.71
C VAL A 216 -14.25 -15.96 -1.74
N PRO A 217 -14.10 -14.62 -1.86
CA PRO A 217 -13.14 -14.02 -2.77
C PRO A 217 -11.71 -14.06 -2.20
N GLU A 218 -10.73 -13.97 -3.08
CA GLU A 218 -9.35 -13.68 -2.70
C GLU A 218 -9.22 -12.27 -2.07
N PRO A 219 -8.23 -12.02 -1.19
CA PRO A 219 -8.14 -10.76 -0.44
C PRO A 219 -7.93 -9.52 -1.31
N ASP A 220 -7.41 -9.67 -2.52
CA ASP A 220 -7.18 -8.59 -3.50
C ASP A 220 -8.41 -8.38 -4.42
N VAL A 221 -9.04 -9.45 -4.90
CA VAL A 221 -10.35 -9.42 -5.58
C VAL A 221 -11.42 -8.72 -4.74
N ARG A 222 -11.37 -8.88 -3.41
CA ARG A 222 -12.29 -8.22 -2.46
C ARG A 222 -12.12 -6.69 -2.39
N ARG A 223 -10.95 -6.16 -2.76
CA ARG A 223 -10.56 -4.75 -2.61
C ARG A 223 -10.73 -3.92 -3.88
N ASP A 224 -10.55 -4.56 -5.03
CA ASP A 224 -10.61 -3.96 -6.36
C ASP A 224 -12.05 -4.05 -6.92
N PRO A 225 -12.76 -2.93 -7.16
CA PRO A 225 -14.15 -2.96 -7.63
C PRO A 225 -14.37 -3.61 -9.01
N HIS A 226 -13.39 -3.53 -9.91
CA HIS A 226 -13.44 -4.12 -11.25
C HIS A 226 -13.27 -5.63 -11.17
N ARG A 227 -12.26 -6.10 -10.43
CA ARG A 227 -12.07 -7.53 -10.14
C ARG A 227 -13.24 -8.10 -9.34
N LEU A 228 -13.82 -7.35 -8.41
CA LEU A 228 -15.01 -7.75 -7.68
C LEU A 228 -16.22 -7.90 -8.62
N ALA A 229 -16.46 -6.95 -9.53
CA ALA A 229 -17.53 -7.07 -10.54
C ALA A 229 -17.34 -8.31 -11.43
N ALA A 230 -16.14 -8.49 -11.99
CA ALA A 230 -15.81 -9.66 -12.82
C ALA A 230 -15.96 -10.99 -12.04
N TRP A 231 -15.51 -11.03 -10.78
CA TRP A 231 -15.62 -12.20 -9.91
C TRP A 231 -17.06 -12.52 -9.51
N LEU A 232 -17.88 -11.51 -9.16
CA LEU A 232 -19.30 -11.69 -8.85
C LEU A 232 -20.06 -12.24 -10.07
N ALA A 233 -19.72 -11.81 -11.29
CA ALA A 233 -20.27 -12.36 -12.51
C ALA A 233 -19.82 -13.81 -12.77
N ALA A 234 -18.52 -14.09 -12.70
CA ALA A 234 -17.94 -15.41 -12.98
C ALA A 234 -18.40 -16.46 -11.95
N THR A 235 -18.39 -16.11 -10.66
CA THR A 235 -18.90 -16.96 -9.57
C THR A 235 -20.42 -16.95 -9.46
N ARG A 236 -21.14 -16.12 -10.25
CA ARG A 236 -22.61 -15.99 -10.29
C ARG A 236 -23.23 -15.74 -8.92
N VAL A 237 -22.70 -14.79 -8.15
CA VAL A 237 -23.26 -14.42 -6.85
C VAL A 237 -24.66 -13.80 -7.03
N GLU A 238 -25.58 -14.25 -6.19
CA GLU A 238 -27.00 -13.86 -6.20
C GLU A 238 -27.35 -12.86 -5.10
N GLN A 239 -26.62 -12.91 -3.98
CA GLN A 239 -26.85 -12.08 -2.80
C GLN A 239 -25.50 -11.60 -2.24
N LEU A 240 -25.39 -10.33 -1.85
CA LEU A 240 -24.22 -9.82 -1.15
C LEU A 240 -24.62 -8.78 -0.11
N PHE A 241 -23.78 -8.59 0.90
CA PHE A 241 -23.81 -7.41 1.74
C PHE A 241 -22.78 -6.38 1.22
N ALA A 242 -23.17 -5.12 1.12
CA ALA A 242 -22.26 -4.02 0.80
C ALA A 242 -22.71 -2.72 1.49
N PRO A 243 -21.82 -2.01 2.21
CA PRO A 243 -22.01 -0.59 2.52
C PRO A 243 -22.20 0.23 1.23
N THR A 244 -22.84 1.40 1.36
CA THR A 244 -23.13 2.32 0.25
C THR A 244 -21.91 2.68 -0.59
N VAL A 245 -20.75 2.89 0.04
CA VAL A 245 -19.50 3.17 -0.67
C VAL A 245 -19.05 1.98 -1.54
N VAL A 246 -19.08 0.76 -0.99
CA VAL A 246 -18.73 -0.47 -1.73
C VAL A 246 -19.72 -0.73 -2.86
N LEU A 247 -21.02 -0.53 -2.61
CA LEU A 247 -22.08 -0.69 -3.59
C LEU A 247 -21.97 0.35 -4.73
N THR A 248 -21.61 1.60 -4.43
CA THR A 248 -21.37 2.66 -5.42
C THR A 248 -20.14 2.35 -6.29
N HIS A 249 -19.03 1.92 -5.69
CA HIS A 249 -17.81 1.60 -6.44
C HIS A 249 -18.01 0.36 -7.32
N LEU A 250 -18.70 -0.67 -6.80
CA LEU A 250 -19.11 -1.85 -7.57
C LEU A 250 -20.04 -1.47 -8.73
N ALA A 251 -20.99 -0.55 -8.52
CA ALA A 251 -21.90 -0.09 -9.55
C ALA A 251 -21.17 0.60 -10.71
N ALA A 252 -20.25 1.52 -10.40
CA ALA A 252 -19.45 2.23 -11.40
C ALA A 252 -18.53 1.29 -12.20
N ALA A 253 -17.80 0.40 -11.52
CA ALA A 253 -16.89 -0.54 -12.17
C ALA A 253 -17.63 -1.57 -13.05
N ALA A 254 -18.79 -2.07 -12.58
CA ALA A 254 -19.61 -3.00 -13.35
C ALA A 254 -20.20 -2.38 -14.63
N ASP A 255 -20.44 -1.06 -14.65
CA ASP A 255 -20.87 -0.37 -15.87
C ASP A 255 -19.69 -0.11 -16.83
N ALA A 256 -18.59 0.43 -16.31
CA ALA A 256 -17.38 0.72 -17.08
C ALA A 256 -16.79 -0.50 -17.80
N ASP A 257 -16.80 -1.67 -17.14
CA ASP A 257 -16.33 -2.93 -17.73
C ASP A 257 -17.40 -3.66 -18.57
N GLY A 258 -18.63 -3.13 -18.65
CA GLY A 258 -19.77 -3.77 -19.31
C GLY A 258 -20.24 -5.07 -18.66
N VAL A 259 -20.00 -5.25 -17.35
CA VAL A 259 -20.30 -6.46 -16.59
C VAL A 259 -21.75 -6.44 -16.08
N PRO A 260 -22.66 -7.26 -16.63
CA PRO A 260 -24.09 -7.10 -16.35
C PRO A 260 -24.50 -7.48 -14.91
N LEU A 261 -23.69 -8.25 -14.19
CA LEU A 261 -24.02 -8.83 -12.87
C LEU A 261 -25.39 -9.53 -12.84
N ALA A 262 -25.81 -10.15 -13.95
CA ALA A 262 -27.18 -10.65 -14.16
C ALA A 262 -27.65 -11.78 -13.21
N ALA A 263 -26.77 -12.31 -12.35
CA ALA A 263 -27.14 -13.23 -11.27
C ALA A 263 -27.53 -12.51 -9.97
N LEU A 264 -27.09 -11.26 -9.77
CA LEU A 264 -27.30 -10.50 -8.54
C LEU A 264 -28.78 -10.09 -8.43
N HIS A 265 -29.41 -10.47 -7.32
CA HIS A 265 -30.86 -10.29 -7.09
C HIS A 265 -31.17 -9.61 -5.76
N VAL A 266 -30.24 -9.62 -4.80
CA VAL A 266 -30.36 -8.91 -3.52
C VAL A 266 -29.04 -8.25 -3.16
N VAL A 267 -29.09 -6.99 -2.75
CA VAL A 267 -28.04 -6.37 -1.92
C VAL A 267 -28.63 -6.00 -0.55
N LEU A 268 -27.97 -6.46 0.49
CA LEU A 268 -28.16 -5.97 1.85
C LEU A 268 -27.18 -4.82 2.07
N GLN A 269 -27.63 -3.72 2.66
CA GLN A 269 -26.79 -2.56 2.97
C GLN A 269 -27.10 -2.10 4.40
N SER A 270 -26.08 -1.94 5.23
CA SER A 270 -26.17 -1.37 6.58
C SER A 270 -24.87 -0.62 6.90
N GLY A 271 -24.67 -0.27 8.17
CA GLY A 271 -23.47 0.44 8.65
C GLY A 271 -23.52 1.95 8.42
N GLU A 272 -23.87 2.42 7.23
CA GLU A 272 -23.94 3.84 6.83
C GLU A 272 -25.29 4.22 6.17
N PRO A 273 -25.60 5.52 5.97
CA PRO A 273 -26.81 5.93 5.25
C PRO A 273 -26.75 5.57 3.76
N LEU A 274 -27.85 5.06 3.19
CA LEU A 274 -27.95 4.85 1.75
C LEU A 274 -28.09 6.19 1.01
N ILE A 275 -27.01 6.55 0.32
CA ILE A 275 -26.88 7.69 -0.60
C ILE A 275 -26.90 7.15 -2.02
N VAL A 276 -27.82 7.66 -2.85
CA VAL A 276 -27.93 7.24 -4.26
C VAL A 276 -27.11 8.21 -5.12
N THR A 277 -25.86 7.86 -5.38
CA THR A 277 -24.99 8.54 -6.36
C THR A 277 -25.47 8.23 -7.79
N GLU A 278 -25.08 9.02 -8.80
CA GLU A 278 -25.55 8.77 -10.17
C GLU A 278 -25.11 7.41 -10.74
N PRO A 279 -23.86 6.92 -10.56
CA PRO A 279 -23.47 5.58 -11.00
C PRO A 279 -24.30 4.48 -10.34
N LEU A 280 -24.66 4.63 -9.05
CA LEU A 280 -25.57 3.72 -8.38
C LEU A 280 -27.01 3.85 -8.92
N ARG A 281 -27.46 5.07 -9.23
CA ARG A 281 -28.77 5.33 -9.84
C ARG A 281 -28.87 4.64 -11.20
N GLU A 282 -27.88 4.80 -12.08
CA GLU A 282 -27.80 4.13 -13.39
C GLU A 282 -27.75 2.60 -13.27
N PHE A 283 -26.89 2.08 -12.38
CA PHE A 283 -26.79 0.66 -12.10
C PHE A 283 -28.12 0.03 -11.66
N LEU A 284 -28.91 0.75 -10.86
CA LEU A 284 -30.25 0.35 -10.40
C LEU A 284 -31.33 0.54 -11.48
N ARG A 285 -31.29 1.61 -12.28
CA ARG A 285 -32.18 1.79 -13.45
C ARG A 285 -32.04 0.62 -14.44
N ALA A 286 -30.80 0.17 -14.68
CA ALA A 286 -30.50 -0.97 -15.54
C ALA A 286 -30.93 -2.33 -14.95
N ARG A 287 -31.16 -2.39 -13.62
CA ARG A 287 -31.45 -3.62 -12.87
C ARG A 287 -32.72 -3.45 -12.01
N PRO A 288 -33.90 -3.14 -12.59
CA PRO A 288 -35.11 -2.80 -11.84
C PRO A 288 -35.75 -3.96 -11.05
N ALA A 289 -35.19 -5.17 -11.14
CA ALA A 289 -35.55 -6.33 -10.34
C ALA A 289 -34.57 -6.61 -9.18
N LEU A 290 -33.48 -5.84 -9.05
CA LEU A 290 -32.53 -5.94 -7.95
C LEU A 290 -33.12 -5.33 -6.68
N ARG A 291 -33.28 -6.16 -5.64
CA ARG A 291 -33.79 -5.71 -4.33
C ARG A 291 -32.66 -5.10 -3.52
N ILE A 292 -32.85 -3.86 -3.06
CA ILE A 292 -31.94 -3.18 -2.12
C ILE A 292 -32.64 -3.11 -0.76
N LEU A 293 -32.05 -3.73 0.25
CA LEU A 293 -32.52 -3.63 1.63
C LEU A 293 -31.58 -2.69 2.40
N ASN A 294 -32.02 -1.45 2.61
CA ASN A 294 -31.38 -0.49 3.50
C ASN A 294 -31.75 -0.89 4.93
N GLN A 295 -30.79 -1.42 5.68
CA GLN A 295 -30.92 -1.86 7.05
C GLN A 295 -30.20 -0.89 7.99
N TYR A 296 -30.58 -0.91 9.26
CA TYR A 296 -29.88 -0.17 10.30
C TYR A 296 -29.61 -1.06 11.50
N GLY A 297 -28.33 -1.13 11.85
CA GLY A 297 -27.79 -1.91 12.97
C GLY A 297 -26.51 -1.32 13.55
N SER A 298 -26.08 -1.91 14.66
CA SER A 298 -24.72 -1.91 15.21
C SER A 298 -24.53 -3.17 16.05
N ALA A 299 -23.30 -3.53 16.40
CA ALA A 299 -23.00 -4.77 17.13
C ALA A 299 -23.83 -5.00 18.40
N GLU A 300 -24.29 -3.93 19.07
CA GLU A 300 -25.14 -4.02 20.27
C GLU A 300 -26.58 -4.48 19.99
N MET A 301 -27.02 -4.49 18.73
CA MET A 301 -28.39 -4.86 18.32
C MET A 301 -28.52 -5.37 16.87
N GLN A 302 -27.44 -5.83 16.24
CA GLN A 302 -27.30 -6.40 14.88
C GLN A 302 -28.55 -6.39 13.98
N ASP A 303 -28.64 -5.37 13.12
CA ASP A 303 -29.70 -5.08 12.13
C ASP A 303 -31.16 -5.22 12.64
N VAL A 304 -31.79 -4.09 12.98
CA VAL A 304 -33.09 -4.02 13.70
C VAL A 304 -34.15 -3.18 13.01
N LEU A 305 -33.79 -2.35 12.04
CA LEU A 305 -34.72 -1.70 11.12
C LEU A 305 -34.36 -2.12 9.69
N SER A 306 -35.35 -2.13 8.79
CA SER A 306 -35.11 -2.23 7.35
C SER A 306 -36.16 -1.48 6.53
N ALA A 307 -35.72 -0.85 5.45
CA ALA A 307 -36.51 -0.40 4.33
C ALA A 307 -36.10 -1.16 3.05
N GLU A 308 -37.09 -1.52 2.24
CA GLU A 308 -36.89 -1.89 0.84
C GLU A 308 -37.55 -0.80 -0.01
N PRO A 309 -36.77 0.11 -0.63
CA PRO A 309 -37.30 1.12 -1.53
C PRO A 309 -38.01 0.49 -2.74
N THR A 310 -39.16 1.02 -3.13
CA THR A 310 -40.00 0.43 -4.20
C THR A 310 -40.25 1.40 -5.34
N GLY A 311 -40.44 0.85 -6.55
CA GLY A 311 -40.58 1.63 -7.77
C GLY A 311 -39.25 2.18 -8.30
N PRO A 312 -39.28 3.03 -9.35
CA PRO A 312 -38.08 3.55 -10.00
C PRO A 312 -37.18 4.34 -9.05
N VAL A 313 -35.87 4.11 -9.13
CA VAL A 313 -34.86 4.73 -8.26
C VAL A 313 -34.88 6.27 -8.32
N ASP A 314 -35.24 6.85 -9.47
CA ASP A 314 -35.43 8.31 -9.66
C ASP A 314 -36.59 8.92 -8.85
N ARG A 315 -37.29 8.12 -8.05
CA ARG A 315 -38.38 8.53 -7.16
C ARG A 315 -38.17 8.09 -5.70
N TRP A 316 -37.02 7.52 -5.37
CA TRP A 316 -36.73 7.14 -3.99
C TRP A 316 -36.51 8.42 -3.14
N PRO A 317 -36.97 8.44 -1.87
CA PRO A 317 -36.72 9.57 -0.97
C PRO A 317 -35.24 9.64 -0.60
N GLU A 318 -34.68 10.85 -0.57
CA GLU A 318 -33.29 11.10 -0.20
C GLU A 318 -33.19 12.02 1.05
N PRO A 319 -32.42 11.64 2.09
CA PRO A 319 -31.73 10.36 2.27
C PRO A 319 -32.73 9.22 2.52
N VAL A 320 -32.40 8.01 2.05
CA VAL A 320 -33.32 6.86 2.10
C VAL A 320 -33.63 6.49 3.56
N PRO A 321 -34.92 6.33 3.95
CA PRO A 321 -35.31 5.89 5.27
C PRO A 321 -34.67 4.55 5.67
N ILE A 322 -34.33 4.42 6.95
CA ILE A 322 -33.88 3.16 7.57
C ILE A 322 -35.05 2.22 7.89
N GLY A 323 -36.29 2.71 7.74
CA GLY A 323 -37.48 1.89 7.55
C GLY A 323 -38.20 1.47 8.83
N LEU A 324 -38.70 0.23 8.84
CA LEU A 324 -39.57 -0.33 9.89
C LEU A 324 -38.82 -1.37 10.74
N PRO A 325 -39.21 -1.59 12.01
CA PRO A 325 -38.55 -2.60 12.84
C PRO A 325 -38.74 -4.01 12.32
N LEU A 326 -37.66 -4.79 12.40
CA LEU A 326 -37.71 -6.23 12.15
C LEU A 326 -38.61 -6.93 13.18
N GLN A 327 -38.93 -8.19 12.91
CA GLN A 327 -39.80 -8.98 13.78
C GLN A 327 -39.29 -9.02 15.24
N ASN A 328 -40.22 -9.00 16.19
CA ASN A 328 -39.99 -8.99 17.64
C ASN A 328 -39.12 -7.83 18.18
N THR A 329 -38.83 -6.82 17.36
CA THR A 329 -38.14 -5.58 17.76
C THR A 329 -39.15 -4.48 18.11
N SER A 330 -38.82 -3.63 19.07
CA SER A 330 -39.49 -2.35 19.30
C SER A 330 -38.48 -1.21 19.12
N VAL A 331 -38.89 -0.08 18.55
CA VAL A 331 -38.05 1.11 18.40
C VAL A 331 -38.81 2.34 18.89
N TYR A 332 -38.15 3.16 19.68
CA TYR A 332 -38.74 4.29 20.39
C TYR A 332 -37.99 5.57 20.00
N LEU A 333 -38.73 6.62 19.62
CA LEU A 333 -38.19 7.98 19.44
C LEU A 333 -38.52 8.82 20.68
N LEU A 334 -37.52 9.06 21.53
CA LEU A 334 -37.69 9.64 22.87
C LEU A 334 -36.95 10.97 23.07
N ASP A 335 -37.41 11.78 24.02
CA ASP A 335 -36.74 13.00 24.47
C ASP A 335 -35.65 12.72 25.54
N GLU A 336 -35.12 13.78 26.15
CA GLU A 336 -34.13 13.68 27.23
C GLU A 336 -34.69 13.01 28.50
N ARG A 337 -36.00 13.15 28.75
CA ARG A 337 -36.76 12.64 29.90
C ARG A 337 -37.39 11.27 29.64
N LEU A 338 -36.95 10.59 28.58
CA LEU A 338 -37.51 9.33 28.10
C LEU A 338 -39.02 9.39 27.84
N GLN A 339 -39.54 10.56 27.45
CA GLN A 339 -40.92 10.72 26.97
C GLN A 339 -40.96 10.64 25.44
N PRO A 340 -41.98 10.04 24.82
CA PRO A 340 -41.98 9.86 23.37
C PRO A 340 -42.27 11.15 22.59
N VAL A 341 -41.64 11.33 21.43
CA VAL A 341 -41.75 12.59 20.63
C VAL A 341 -42.83 12.52 19.53
N PRO A 342 -43.56 13.60 19.23
CA PRO A 342 -44.54 13.61 18.14
C PRO A 342 -43.92 13.25 16.77
N ALA A 343 -44.71 12.61 15.90
CA ALA A 343 -44.25 12.29 14.53
C ALA A 343 -43.80 13.55 13.76
N GLY A 344 -42.83 13.39 12.86
CA GLY A 344 -42.14 14.50 12.20
C GLY A 344 -41.17 15.30 13.09
N ARG A 345 -41.09 15.05 14.40
CA ARG A 345 -40.02 15.60 15.26
C ARG A 345 -38.83 14.62 15.34
N PRO A 346 -37.59 15.13 15.42
CA PRO A 346 -36.44 14.32 15.82
C PRO A 346 -36.59 13.83 17.27
N GLY A 347 -36.21 12.58 17.52
CA GLY A 347 -36.07 11.99 18.86
C GLY A 347 -34.87 11.06 18.93
N ARG A 348 -34.38 10.80 20.14
CA ARG A 348 -33.34 9.79 20.43
C ARG A 348 -33.88 8.42 20.07
N LEU A 349 -33.14 7.68 19.26
CA LEU A 349 -33.53 6.35 18.81
C LEU A 349 -33.10 5.31 19.85
N PHE A 350 -34.07 4.68 20.49
CA PHE A 350 -33.86 3.52 21.38
C PHE A 350 -34.38 2.26 20.72
N VAL A 351 -33.68 1.14 20.91
CA VAL A 351 -34.08 -0.18 20.40
C VAL A 351 -34.39 -1.11 21.57
N GLY A 352 -35.47 -1.87 21.50
CA GLY A 352 -35.86 -2.88 22.49
C GLY A 352 -36.37 -4.17 21.82
N GLY A 353 -36.68 -5.18 22.64
CA GLY A 353 -37.16 -6.48 22.14
C GLY A 353 -36.05 -7.48 21.85
N ALA A 354 -36.25 -8.32 20.83
CA ALA A 354 -35.46 -9.55 20.63
C ALA A 354 -34.04 -9.33 20.08
N GLY A 355 -33.76 -8.25 19.35
CA GLY A 355 -32.46 -8.03 18.70
C GLY A 355 -31.32 -7.60 19.62
N LEU A 356 -31.55 -7.35 20.92
CA LEU A 356 -30.52 -6.77 21.81
C LEU A 356 -29.46 -7.77 22.25
N ALA A 357 -28.19 -7.38 22.11
CA ALA A 357 -27.05 -8.10 22.68
C ALA A 357 -27.11 -8.20 24.23
N ARG A 358 -26.30 -9.09 24.81
CA ARG A 358 -26.17 -9.21 26.28
C ARG A 358 -25.64 -7.91 26.88
N GLY A 359 -24.60 -7.33 26.26
CA GLY A 359 -23.92 -6.13 26.72
C GLY A 359 -22.45 -6.13 26.31
N TYR A 360 -21.64 -5.37 27.05
CA TYR A 360 -20.19 -5.27 26.83
C TYR A 360 -19.42 -6.23 27.75
N LEU A 361 -18.52 -7.03 27.18
CA LEU A 361 -17.73 -8.06 27.85
C LEU A 361 -16.90 -7.44 28.99
N ARG A 362 -17.05 -7.97 30.22
CA ARG A 362 -16.46 -7.43 31.47
C ARG A 362 -16.72 -5.94 31.79
N ARG A 363 -17.60 -5.23 31.07
CA ARG A 363 -17.93 -3.81 31.34
C ARG A 363 -19.40 -3.65 31.79
N PRO A 364 -19.78 -4.11 33.00
CA PRO A 364 -21.17 -4.03 33.49
C PRO A 364 -21.67 -2.60 33.68
N GLY A 365 -20.81 -1.67 34.13
CA GLY A 365 -21.18 -0.25 34.27
C GLY A 365 -21.50 0.42 32.94
N LEU A 366 -20.66 0.20 31.92
CA LEU A 366 -20.92 0.69 30.55
C LEU A 366 -22.19 0.05 29.98
N THR A 367 -22.39 -1.25 30.22
CA THR A 367 -23.63 -1.96 29.83
C THR A 367 -24.86 -1.31 30.46
N ALA A 368 -24.89 -1.08 31.77
CA ALA A 368 -26.02 -0.44 32.45
C ALA A 368 -26.27 1.01 31.98
N SER A 369 -25.23 1.72 31.53
CA SER A 369 -25.37 3.10 31.02
C SER A 369 -26.01 3.21 29.63
N ARG A 370 -26.05 2.11 28.86
CA ARG A 370 -26.57 2.09 27.48
C ARG A 370 -27.75 1.13 27.30
N PHE A 371 -27.71 -0.06 27.91
CA PHE A 371 -28.81 -1.04 27.94
C PHE A 371 -29.70 -0.78 29.17
N VAL A 372 -30.40 0.34 29.14
CA VAL A 372 -31.25 0.84 30.24
C VAL A 372 -32.56 0.05 30.36
N PRO A 373 -33.30 0.12 31.48
CA PRO A 373 -34.65 -0.46 31.58
C PRO A 373 -35.60 0.12 30.53
N ASP A 374 -36.49 -0.71 29.98
CA ASP A 374 -37.55 -0.30 29.04
C ASP A 374 -38.86 -0.03 29.81
N PRO A 375 -39.31 1.24 29.96
CA PRO A 375 -40.55 1.57 30.66
C PRO A 375 -41.81 1.37 29.79
N PHE A 376 -41.66 1.05 28.50
CA PHE A 376 -42.73 0.81 27.55
C PHE A 376 -42.95 -0.68 27.25
N GLY A 377 -42.08 -1.55 27.77
CA GLY A 377 -42.17 -3.01 27.71
C GLY A 377 -42.71 -3.64 28.99
N PRO A 378 -42.91 -4.98 29.00
CA PRO A 378 -43.14 -5.73 30.23
C PRO A 378 -41.98 -5.56 31.25
N PRO A 379 -42.24 -5.68 32.57
CA PRO A 379 -41.22 -5.59 33.60
C PRO A 379 -39.99 -6.47 33.33
N GLY A 380 -38.80 -5.93 33.57
CA GLY A 380 -37.53 -6.60 33.34
C GLY A 380 -36.98 -6.51 31.90
N ARG A 381 -37.70 -5.90 30.95
CA ARG A 381 -37.15 -5.60 29.62
C ARG A 381 -36.16 -4.43 29.65
N ARG A 382 -35.28 -4.43 28.64
CA ARG A 382 -34.23 -3.43 28.42
C ARG A 382 -34.42 -2.77 27.06
N MET A 383 -33.97 -1.53 26.93
CA MET A 383 -33.79 -0.82 25.67
C MET A 383 -32.37 -0.25 25.58
N TYR A 384 -31.80 -0.24 24.38
CA TYR A 384 -30.46 0.25 24.07
C TYR A 384 -30.53 1.70 23.57
N ASP A 385 -29.87 2.63 24.27
CA ASP A 385 -29.63 4.02 23.82
C ASP A 385 -28.54 4.00 22.74
N THR A 386 -28.97 3.98 21.48
CA THR A 386 -28.08 3.89 20.32
C THR A 386 -27.14 5.10 20.18
N GLY A 387 -27.49 6.24 20.79
CA GLY A 387 -26.86 7.54 20.55
C GLY A 387 -27.29 8.23 19.25
N ASP A 388 -28.07 7.56 18.39
CA ASP A 388 -28.59 8.11 17.13
C ASP A 388 -29.88 8.92 17.34
N LEU A 389 -30.18 9.78 16.37
CA LEU A 389 -31.45 10.50 16.24
C LEU A 389 -32.24 9.95 15.05
N GLY A 390 -33.56 9.87 15.20
CA GLY A 390 -34.49 9.48 14.13
C GLY A 390 -35.69 10.42 14.04
N VAL A 391 -36.26 10.52 12.85
CA VAL A 391 -37.54 11.20 12.58
C VAL A 391 -38.54 10.16 12.08
N ARG A 392 -39.77 10.22 12.59
CA ARG A 392 -40.89 9.41 12.07
C ARG A 392 -41.40 10.04 10.77
N GLU A 393 -41.40 9.27 9.69
CA GLU A 393 -41.87 9.71 8.37
C GLU A 393 -43.38 9.45 8.16
N PRO A 394 -44.03 10.13 7.21
CA PRO A 394 -45.48 9.99 6.96
C PRO A 394 -45.92 8.59 6.49
N ASP A 395 -45.01 7.81 5.90
CA ASP A 395 -45.23 6.41 5.51
C ASP A 395 -45.20 5.44 6.72
N GLY A 396 -44.84 5.95 7.90
CA GLY A 396 -44.69 5.17 9.13
C GLY A 396 -43.28 4.59 9.34
N GLY A 397 -42.33 4.79 8.42
CA GLY A 397 -40.93 4.45 8.61
C GLY A 397 -40.20 5.40 9.57
N ILE A 398 -38.91 5.13 9.76
CA ILE A 398 -37.95 6.03 10.40
C ILE A 398 -36.93 6.48 9.36
N ARG A 399 -36.67 7.79 9.27
CA ARG A 399 -35.50 8.35 8.61
C ARG A 399 -34.43 8.68 9.64
N TYR A 400 -33.19 8.35 9.30
CA TYR A 400 -32.01 8.68 10.11
C TYR A 400 -31.81 10.20 10.16
N ALA A 401 -31.52 10.74 11.34
CA ALA A 401 -31.42 12.18 11.60
C ALA A 401 -30.09 12.58 12.26
N GLY A 402 -29.02 11.79 12.06
CA GLY A 402 -27.70 12.03 12.63
C GLY A 402 -27.53 11.43 14.03
N ARG A 403 -26.54 11.94 14.78
CA ARG A 403 -26.18 11.46 16.11
C ARG A 403 -26.27 12.55 17.16
N ARG A 404 -26.47 12.14 18.42
CA ARG A 404 -26.51 13.00 19.60
C ARG A 404 -25.17 13.01 20.36
N ASP A 405 -24.45 11.89 20.33
CA ASP A 405 -23.13 11.76 20.95
C ASP A 405 -22.01 11.83 19.90
N ASP A 406 -20.77 11.98 20.38
CA ASP A 406 -19.53 12.14 19.62
C ASP A 406 -19.10 10.88 18.83
N GLN A 407 -20.05 10.06 18.41
CA GLN A 407 -19.83 8.96 17.50
C GLN A 407 -20.25 9.39 16.10
N VAL A 408 -19.54 8.87 15.09
CA VAL A 408 -19.68 9.29 13.70
C VAL A 408 -19.62 8.06 12.78
N LYS A 409 -20.18 8.17 11.57
CA LYS A 409 -20.18 7.10 10.57
C LYS A 409 -19.32 7.52 9.39
N ILE A 410 -18.26 6.76 9.09
CA ILE A 410 -17.22 7.08 8.12
C ILE A 410 -16.89 5.80 7.35
N SER A 411 -17.09 5.79 6.03
CA SER A 411 -16.80 4.65 5.14
C SER A 411 -17.35 3.30 5.65
N GLY A 412 -18.63 3.27 6.01
CA GLY A 412 -19.29 2.11 6.63
C GLY A 412 -19.00 1.89 8.13
N PHE A 413 -17.93 2.47 8.68
CA PHE A 413 -17.49 2.22 10.05
C PHE A 413 -18.15 3.15 11.08
N ARG A 414 -18.52 2.60 12.24
CA ARG A 414 -18.91 3.35 13.43
C ARG A 414 -17.65 3.73 14.23
N VAL A 415 -17.38 5.03 14.29
CA VAL A 415 -16.18 5.62 14.87
C VAL A 415 -16.55 6.37 16.15
N GLU A 416 -15.85 6.07 17.25
CA GLU A 416 -15.92 6.85 18.49
C GLU A 416 -14.82 7.92 18.46
N LEU A 417 -15.17 9.20 18.40
CA LEU A 417 -14.17 10.28 18.41
C LEU A 417 -13.32 10.24 19.69
N GLY A 418 -13.90 9.79 20.81
CA GLY A 418 -13.20 9.54 22.07
C GLY A 418 -12.14 8.42 22.04
N GLU A 419 -12.14 7.50 21.06
CA GLU A 419 -11.01 6.58 20.86
C GLU A 419 -9.81 7.34 20.32
N VAL A 420 -10.06 8.22 19.35
CA VAL A 420 -9.05 9.07 18.71
C VAL A 420 -8.49 10.09 19.70
N ASP A 421 -9.35 10.75 20.50
CA ASP A 421 -8.95 11.64 21.61
C ASP A 421 -7.98 10.97 22.58
N ALA A 422 -8.25 9.73 22.97
CA ALA A 422 -7.44 9.01 23.94
C ALA A 422 -6.07 8.63 23.36
N VAL A 423 -5.99 8.25 22.08
CA VAL A 423 -4.71 7.99 21.41
C VAL A 423 -3.94 9.29 21.13
N LEU A 424 -4.64 10.39 20.81
CA LEU A 424 -4.08 11.74 20.75
C LEU A 424 -3.45 12.14 22.10
N ALA A 425 -4.21 12.08 23.19
CA ALA A 425 -3.72 12.42 24.54
C ALA A 425 -2.62 11.47 25.03
N ALA A 426 -2.59 10.23 24.55
CA ALA A 426 -1.53 9.26 24.83
C ALA A 426 -0.35 9.32 23.83
N THR A 427 -0.26 10.34 22.97
CA THR A 427 0.84 10.54 22.02
C THR A 427 1.81 11.61 22.54
N PRO A 428 3.12 11.30 22.68
CA PRO A 428 4.10 12.26 23.18
C PRO A 428 4.11 13.57 22.38
N GLY A 429 4.13 14.70 23.09
CA GLY A 429 4.10 16.05 22.50
C GLY A 429 2.71 16.69 22.39
N ILE A 430 1.62 15.92 22.53
CA ILE A 430 0.25 16.45 22.59
C ILE A 430 -0.10 16.79 24.05
N LEU A 431 -0.50 18.03 24.31
CA LEU A 431 -0.97 18.51 25.62
C LEU A 431 -2.49 18.32 25.79
N ALA A 432 -3.24 18.43 24.69
CA ALA A 432 -4.67 18.10 24.59
C ALA A 432 -5.02 17.78 23.14
N GLY A 433 -6.01 16.92 22.89
CA GLY A 433 -6.48 16.59 21.55
C GLY A 433 -7.97 16.29 21.51
N ALA A 434 -8.62 16.66 20.41
CA ALA A 434 -10.03 16.38 20.17
C ALA A 434 -10.29 16.09 18.68
N ALA A 435 -10.79 14.89 18.40
CA ALA A 435 -11.29 14.53 17.09
C ALA A 435 -12.71 15.09 16.86
N ALA A 436 -13.04 15.36 15.61
CA ALA A 436 -14.36 15.74 15.12
C ALA A 436 -14.63 15.06 13.77
N ALA A 437 -15.89 15.02 13.35
CA ALA A 437 -16.20 14.73 11.95
C ALA A 437 -16.61 16.02 11.22
N VAL A 438 -16.24 16.10 9.94
CA VAL A 438 -16.63 17.18 9.04
C VAL A 438 -17.25 16.55 7.79
N THR A 439 -18.47 16.97 7.47
CA THR A 439 -19.20 16.56 6.27
C THR A 439 -19.04 17.63 5.19
N ARG A 440 -18.64 17.22 3.98
CA ARG A 440 -18.50 18.11 2.81
C ARG A 440 -18.99 17.37 1.58
N GLY A 441 -19.93 17.99 0.84
CA GLY A 441 -20.69 17.29 -0.18
C GLY A 441 -21.52 16.16 0.43
N ASP A 442 -21.41 14.96 -0.15
CA ASP A 442 -22.05 13.72 0.29
C ASP A 442 -21.26 12.94 1.35
N ARG A 443 -19.99 13.27 1.57
CA ARG A 443 -19.05 12.49 2.38
C ARG A 443 -18.72 13.11 3.73
N THR A 444 -18.45 12.24 4.70
CA THR A 444 -18.09 12.60 6.08
C THR A 444 -16.73 12.00 6.42
N VAL A 445 -15.81 12.81 6.94
CA VAL A 445 -14.45 12.40 7.30
C VAL A 445 -14.11 12.70 8.75
N LEU A 446 -13.06 12.05 9.24
CA LEU A 446 -12.45 12.29 10.54
C LEU A 446 -11.41 13.41 10.46
N VAL A 447 -11.41 14.34 11.40
CA VAL A 447 -10.39 15.38 11.58
C VAL A 447 -10.06 15.52 13.07
N ALA A 448 -8.96 16.19 13.42
CA ALA A 448 -8.61 16.46 14.83
C ALA A 448 -7.96 17.82 15.04
N ALA A 449 -8.32 18.48 16.14
CA ALA A 449 -7.60 19.63 16.68
C ALA A 449 -6.72 19.19 17.85
N VAL A 450 -5.52 19.75 17.97
CA VAL A 450 -4.55 19.42 19.03
C VAL A 450 -3.86 20.65 19.60
N VAL A 451 -3.62 20.67 20.90
CA VAL A 451 -2.72 21.62 21.55
C VAL A 451 -1.36 20.95 21.65
N ALA A 452 -0.47 21.25 20.71
CA ALA A 452 0.87 20.66 20.62
C ALA A 452 1.89 21.71 20.15
N PRO A 453 2.30 22.66 21.01
CA PRO A 453 3.13 23.80 20.60
C PRO A 453 4.49 23.35 20.05
N GLY A 454 4.79 23.72 18.79
CA GLY A 454 6.03 23.35 18.11
C GLY A 454 6.11 21.92 17.58
N ALA A 455 5.03 21.13 17.66
CA ALA A 455 4.94 19.84 16.99
C ALA A 455 4.61 19.99 15.49
N ASP A 456 4.87 18.95 14.71
CA ASP A 456 4.41 18.84 13.32
C ASP A 456 3.09 18.05 13.24
N PRO A 457 1.99 18.60 12.67
CA PRO A 457 0.74 17.88 12.46
C PRO A 457 0.87 16.59 11.63
N ALA A 458 1.82 16.51 10.69
CA ALA A 458 2.01 15.32 9.85
C ALA A 458 2.66 14.18 10.65
N ALA A 459 3.73 14.45 11.40
CA ALA A 459 4.33 13.52 12.34
C ALA A 459 3.34 13.03 13.41
N LEU A 460 2.50 13.93 13.95
CA LEU A 460 1.43 13.54 14.87
C LEU A 460 0.40 12.61 14.20
N ARG A 461 0.00 12.88 12.95
CA ARG A 461 -0.90 12.00 12.19
C ARG A 461 -0.28 10.62 11.91
N ALA A 462 1.01 10.57 11.59
CA ALA A 462 1.75 9.31 11.42
C ALA A 462 1.82 8.50 12.72
N ALA A 463 2.06 9.16 13.86
CA ALA A 463 2.05 8.52 15.18
C ALA A 463 0.67 7.95 15.57
N LEU A 464 -0.43 8.54 15.10
CA LEU A 464 -1.77 7.95 15.21
C LEU A 464 -1.92 6.72 14.32
N ALA A 465 -1.48 6.80 13.05
CA ALA A 465 -1.61 5.74 12.06
C ALA A 465 -0.90 4.42 12.44
N ALA A 466 0.18 4.50 13.24
CA ALA A 466 0.83 3.32 13.80
C ALA A 466 0.03 2.63 14.93
N ARG A 467 -1.00 3.28 15.49
CA ARG A 467 -1.67 2.88 16.75
C ARG A 467 -3.15 2.55 16.60
N VAL A 468 -3.80 3.02 15.53
CA VAL A 468 -5.22 2.74 15.25
C VAL A 468 -5.41 2.24 13.81
N PRO A 469 -6.48 1.47 13.51
CA PRO A 469 -6.85 1.10 12.15
C PRO A 469 -7.03 2.33 11.26
N ALA A 470 -6.80 2.18 9.94
CA ALA A 470 -6.83 3.29 8.98
C ALA A 470 -8.10 4.16 9.06
N GLN A 471 -9.27 3.56 9.29
CA GLN A 471 -10.55 4.26 9.44
C GLN A 471 -10.70 5.12 10.72
N LEU A 472 -9.78 5.00 11.67
CA LEU A 472 -9.68 5.82 12.89
C LEU A 472 -8.55 6.86 12.82
N VAL A 473 -7.81 6.92 11.71
CA VAL A 473 -6.77 7.94 11.49
C VAL A 473 -7.42 9.22 10.95
N PRO A 474 -7.25 10.39 11.60
CA PRO A 474 -7.76 11.65 11.07
C PRO A 474 -7.22 11.96 9.67
N ALA A 475 -8.08 12.45 8.78
CA ALA A 475 -7.73 12.95 7.46
C ALA A 475 -6.96 14.29 7.53
N ARG A 476 -7.10 15.03 8.64
CA ARG A 476 -6.34 16.24 8.99
C ARG A 476 -6.14 16.27 10.50
N VAL A 477 -4.94 16.61 10.93
CA VAL A 477 -4.62 17.06 12.30
C VAL A 477 -4.25 18.54 12.21
N GLU A 478 -4.66 19.35 13.18
CA GLU A 478 -4.48 20.80 13.17
C GLU A 478 -4.11 21.32 14.56
N ILE A 479 -3.03 22.09 14.65
CA ILE A 479 -2.57 22.65 15.92
C ILE A 479 -3.36 23.92 16.24
N VAL A 480 -3.89 24.00 17.45
CA VAL A 480 -4.64 25.14 18.00
C VAL A 480 -4.00 25.60 19.30
N GLU A 481 -4.08 26.90 19.60
CA GLU A 481 -3.58 27.46 20.88
C GLU A 481 -4.32 26.90 22.09
N SER A 482 -5.63 26.65 21.93
CA SER A 482 -6.48 25.96 22.89
C SER A 482 -7.61 25.23 22.16
N LEU A 483 -8.08 24.11 22.70
CA LEU A 483 -9.32 23.49 22.21
C LEU A 483 -10.51 24.42 22.53
N PRO A 484 -11.42 24.66 21.58
CA PRO A 484 -12.71 25.28 21.85
C PRO A 484 -13.42 24.58 23.01
N THR A 485 -13.93 25.34 23.99
CA THR A 485 -14.67 24.81 25.14
C THR A 485 -16.03 25.47 25.28
N THR A 486 -17.01 24.65 25.63
CA THR A 486 -18.34 25.09 26.07
C THR A 486 -18.22 25.94 27.34
N PRO A 487 -19.24 26.75 27.71
CA PRO A 487 -19.29 27.44 28.99
C PRO A 487 -19.21 26.52 30.24
N SER A 488 -19.25 25.19 30.06
CA SER A 488 -19.04 24.20 31.12
C SER A 488 -17.58 23.73 31.29
N GLY A 489 -16.64 24.28 30.50
CA GLY A 489 -15.23 23.89 30.49
C GLY A 489 -14.92 22.59 29.74
N LYS A 490 -15.93 21.92 29.20
CA LYS A 490 -15.76 20.74 28.31
C LYS A 490 -15.47 21.18 26.90
N THR A 491 -14.63 20.42 26.18
CA THR A 491 -14.40 20.56 24.73
C THR A 491 -15.71 20.67 23.96
N ASP A 492 -15.83 21.70 23.13
CA ASP A 492 -16.98 21.90 22.25
C ASP A 492 -16.65 21.31 20.87
N ARG A 493 -17.12 20.08 20.61
CA ARG A 493 -16.88 19.43 19.31
C ARG A 493 -17.64 20.07 18.15
N ALA A 494 -18.73 20.78 18.40
CA ALA A 494 -19.40 21.53 17.34
C ALA A 494 -18.54 22.73 16.94
N ALA A 495 -17.93 23.43 17.90
CA ALA A 495 -16.96 24.48 17.64
C ALA A 495 -15.64 23.94 17.05
N VAL A 496 -15.17 22.75 17.44
CA VAL A 496 -14.01 22.09 16.77
C VAL A 496 -14.36 21.73 15.32
N ALA A 497 -15.52 21.12 15.06
CA ALA A 497 -15.96 20.79 13.71
C ALA A 497 -16.14 22.04 12.84
N ALA A 498 -16.74 23.10 13.40
CA ALA A 498 -16.89 24.40 12.74
C ALA A 498 -15.52 25.05 12.47
N LEU A 499 -14.61 25.10 13.44
CA LEU A 499 -13.24 25.62 13.28
C LEU A 499 -12.50 24.88 12.16
N LEU A 500 -12.57 23.55 12.12
CA LEU A 500 -11.89 22.71 11.10
C LEU A 500 -12.62 22.70 9.73
N ALA A 501 -13.86 23.19 9.67
CA ALA A 501 -14.58 23.48 8.43
C ALA A 501 -14.26 24.90 7.91
N GLU A 502 -14.29 25.91 8.78
CA GLU A 502 -14.02 27.32 8.46
C GLU A 502 -12.52 27.60 8.23
N ALA A 503 -11.62 26.77 8.77
CA ALA A 503 -10.20 26.69 8.38
C ALA A 503 -9.98 26.16 6.93
N GLY A 504 -11.01 26.24 6.09
CA GLY A 504 -11.01 26.12 4.64
C GLY A 504 -11.86 27.17 3.89
N SER A 505 -12.46 28.18 4.57
CA SER A 505 -13.41 29.13 3.94
C SER A 505 -13.07 30.62 4.07
N VAL A 506 -11.85 30.98 4.52
CA VAL A 506 -11.43 32.39 4.58
C VAL A 506 -10.98 32.91 3.20
N ALA A 507 -11.68 33.95 2.73
CA ALA A 507 -11.33 34.81 1.60
C ALA A 507 -11.27 34.19 0.19
N ALA A 508 -12.44 34.03 -0.44
CA ALA A 508 -12.54 34.14 -1.90
C ALA A 508 -12.24 35.60 -2.31
N ALA A 509 -11.05 35.88 -2.84
CA ALA A 509 -10.60 37.23 -3.18
C ALA A 509 -9.90 37.26 -4.56
N GLY A 510 -10.64 37.72 -5.59
CA GLY A 510 -10.15 37.87 -6.96
C GLY A 510 -10.26 36.60 -7.82
N PRO A 511 -10.34 36.73 -9.16
CA PRO A 511 -10.41 35.60 -10.08
C PRO A 511 -9.01 34.96 -10.26
N VAL A 512 -8.63 34.05 -9.36
CA VAL A 512 -7.34 33.34 -9.43
C VAL A 512 -7.41 32.16 -10.40
N THR A 513 -6.92 32.37 -11.61
CA THR A 513 -6.76 31.34 -12.65
C THR A 513 -5.60 30.38 -12.32
N ALA A 514 -5.83 29.40 -11.44
CA ALA A 514 -4.89 28.28 -11.19
C ALA A 514 -5.50 27.06 -10.49
N ALA A 515 -6.49 27.25 -9.59
CA ALA A 515 -6.83 26.29 -8.52
C ALA A 515 -7.64 25.03 -8.94
N SER A 516 -7.54 24.56 -10.19
CA SER A 516 -8.38 23.50 -10.76
C SER A 516 -7.65 22.19 -11.11
N GLY A 517 -6.35 22.07 -10.84
CA GLY A 517 -5.50 20.93 -11.22
C GLY A 517 -5.85 19.61 -10.54
N VAL A 518 -5.18 19.29 -9.41
CA VAL A 518 -5.24 17.97 -8.75
C VAL A 518 -6.67 17.47 -8.52
N ALA A 519 -7.56 18.35 -8.07
CA ALA A 519 -8.94 17.97 -7.75
C ALA A 519 -9.75 17.59 -9.01
N GLY A 520 -9.53 18.25 -10.15
CA GLY A 520 -10.17 17.85 -11.41
C GLY A 520 -9.69 16.48 -11.88
N LEU A 521 -8.37 16.25 -11.79
CA LEU A 521 -7.72 15.01 -12.21
C LEU A 521 -8.06 13.83 -11.29
N ALA A 522 -8.22 14.09 -9.98
CA ALA A 522 -8.75 13.13 -9.03
C ALA A 522 -10.24 12.82 -9.26
N ALA A 523 -11.05 13.81 -9.62
CA ALA A 523 -12.45 13.58 -9.98
C ALA A 523 -12.60 12.74 -11.26
N GLU A 524 -11.75 12.99 -12.26
CA GLU A 524 -11.70 12.21 -13.51
C GLU A 524 -11.23 10.76 -13.24
N ALA A 525 -10.15 10.58 -12.48
CA ALA A 525 -9.63 9.25 -12.12
C ALA A 525 -10.56 8.43 -11.21
N LEU A 526 -11.52 9.07 -10.54
CA LEU A 526 -12.48 8.43 -9.63
C LEU A 526 -13.92 8.39 -10.15
N GLY A 527 -14.18 8.96 -11.34
CA GLY A 527 -15.52 9.01 -11.93
C GLY A 527 -16.56 9.81 -11.13
N HIS A 528 -16.15 10.65 -10.18
CA HIS A 528 -17.07 11.38 -9.30
C HIS A 528 -16.49 12.73 -8.82
N PRO A 529 -17.31 13.71 -8.40
CA PRO A 529 -16.82 14.92 -7.75
C PRO A 529 -16.04 14.61 -6.47
N VAL A 530 -14.87 15.26 -6.30
CA VAL A 530 -14.05 15.18 -5.08
C VAL A 530 -14.11 16.49 -4.29
N ASP A 531 -13.96 16.39 -2.97
CA ASP A 531 -13.70 17.56 -2.14
C ASP A 531 -12.19 17.90 -2.22
N PRO A 532 -11.82 19.08 -2.75
CA PRO A 532 -10.43 19.47 -2.85
C PRO A 532 -9.80 19.72 -1.46
N THR A 533 -10.59 19.92 -0.41
CA THR A 533 -10.10 20.13 0.96
C THR A 533 -9.89 18.84 1.78
N LEU A 534 -9.86 17.68 1.10
CA LEU A 534 -9.51 16.34 1.61
C LEU A 534 -8.48 15.65 0.70
N GLY A 535 -7.76 14.65 1.20
CA GLY A 535 -6.74 13.91 0.43
C GLY A 535 -7.33 12.79 -0.44
N LEU A 536 -6.51 12.16 -1.29
CA LEU A 536 -7.01 11.21 -2.29
C LEU A 536 -7.73 9.99 -1.68
N PHE A 537 -7.12 9.33 -0.71
CA PHE A 537 -7.73 8.22 0.02
C PHE A 537 -9.06 8.62 0.72
N ALA A 538 -9.13 9.84 1.26
CA ALA A 538 -10.36 10.35 1.88
C ALA A 538 -11.46 10.70 0.85
N ASN A 539 -11.05 10.95 -0.40
CA ASN A 539 -11.93 11.07 -1.57
C ASN A 539 -12.23 9.72 -2.24
N GLY A 540 -11.89 8.58 -1.62
CA GLY A 540 -12.26 7.24 -2.10
C GLY A 540 -11.29 6.59 -3.08
N GLY A 541 -10.16 7.24 -3.40
CA GLY A 541 -9.11 6.61 -4.21
C GLY A 541 -8.21 5.67 -3.43
N ASP A 542 -7.44 4.88 -4.16
CA ASP A 542 -6.46 3.93 -3.64
C ASP A 542 -5.03 4.22 -4.15
N SER A 543 -4.07 3.35 -3.83
CA SER A 543 -2.68 3.48 -4.28
C SER A 543 -2.53 3.38 -5.81
N LEU A 544 -3.45 2.71 -6.52
CA LEU A 544 -3.44 2.65 -7.99
C LEU A 544 -3.96 3.98 -8.57
N THR A 545 -5.04 4.48 -7.99
CA THR A 545 -5.62 5.81 -8.27
C THR A 545 -4.58 6.91 -8.08
N ALA A 546 -3.73 6.81 -7.06
CA ALA A 546 -2.65 7.77 -6.85
C ALA A 546 -1.71 7.86 -8.07
N LEU A 547 -1.44 6.73 -8.73
CA LEU A 547 -0.63 6.69 -9.94
C LEU A 547 -1.39 7.24 -11.15
N VAL A 548 -2.68 6.93 -11.28
CA VAL A 548 -3.56 7.44 -12.35
C VAL A 548 -3.69 8.96 -12.26
N VAL A 549 -3.90 9.51 -11.06
CA VAL A 549 -3.98 10.96 -10.81
C VAL A 549 -2.65 11.63 -11.08
N ALA A 550 -1.54 11.07 -10.60
CA ALA A 550 -0.22 11.62 -10.87
C ALA A 550 0.11 11.60 -12.37
N ALA A 551 -0.21 10.52 -13.09
CA ALA A 551 -0.07 10.44 -14.55
C ALA A 551 -1.02 11.39 -15.30
N ALA A 552 -2.24 11.60 -14.81
CA ALA A 552 -3.14 12.62 -15.35
C ALA A 552 -2.59 14.04 -15.16
N GLY A 553 -1.98 14.34 -14.00
CA GLY A 553 -1.24 15.58 -13.77
C GLY A 553 -0.14 15.80 -14.79
N ARG A 554 0.68 14.77 -15.05
CA ARG A 554 1.74 14.81 -16.07
C ARG A 554 1.20 15.16 -17.45
N ARG A 555 0.09 14.53 -17.87
CA ARG A 555 -0.61 14.85 -19.13
C ARG A 555 -1.17 16.27 -19.16
N ALA A 556 -1.48 16.87 -18.01
CA ALA A 556 -1.90 18.26 -17.85
C ALA A 556 -0.72 19.24 -17.59
N GLY A 557 0.54 18.78 -17.63
CA GLY A 557 1.74 19.61 -17.46
C GLY A 557 2.14 19.93 -16.01
N VAL A 558 1.59 19.22 -15.01
CA VAL A 558 1.84 19.48 -13.57
C VAL A 558 2.19 18.20 -12.80
N ALA A 559 3.15 18.28 -11.88
CA ALA A 559 3.39 17.17 -10.96
C ALA A 559 2.33 17.15 -9.86
N ILE A 560 2.13 15.93 -9.39
CA ILE A 560 1.33 15.61 -8.22
C ILE A 560 2.14 14.50 -7.55
N GLU A 561 3.01 14.90 -6.62
CA GLU A 561 3.90 13.95 -5.94
C GLU A 561 3.07 12.85 -5.28
N VAL A 562 3.38 11.59 -5.62
CA VAL A 562 2.55 10.45 -5.23
C VAL A 562 2.57 10.27 -3.71
N GLU A 563 3.67 10.59 -3.03
CA GLU A 563 3.70 10.64 -1.57
C GLU A 563 2.61 11.56 -1.00
N HIS A 564 2.38 12.75 -1.56
CA HIS A 564 1.31 13.64 -1.09
C HIS A 564 -0.10 13.06 -1.29
N LEU A 565 -0.32 12.31 -2.36
CA LEU A 565 -1.57 11.56 -2.57
C LEU A 565 -1.70 10.42 -1.55
N LEU A 566 -0.59 9.72 -1.26
CA LEU A 566 -0.55 8.54 -0.40
C LEU A 566 -0.61 8.85 1.10
N VAL A 567 0.07 9.88 1.60
CA VAL A 567 -0.06 10.35 3.00
C VAL A 567 -1.37 11.11 3.24
N GLY A 568 -2.19 11.29 2.19
CA GLY A 568 -3.51 11.88 2.26
C GLY A 568 -3.49 13.38 2.53
N THR A 569 -2.61 14.13 1.86
CA THR A 569 -2.59 15.60 1.85
C THR A 569 -3.82 16.14 1.10
N PRO A 570 -4.52 17.19 1.59
CA PRO A 570 -5.67 17.77 0.89
C PRO A 570 -5.36 18.19 -0.56
N LEU A 571 -6.18 17.77 -1.53
CA LEU A 571 -5.88 17.96 -2.96
C LEU A 571 -5.68 19.44 -3.38
N ALA A 572 -6.32 20.41 -2.70
CA ALA A 572 -6.12 21.86 -2.88
C ALA A 572 -4.82 22.41 -2.26
N ARG A 573 -4.19 21.63 -1.38
CA ARG A 573 -2.90 21.93 -0.74
C ARG A 573 -1.76 21.08 -1.32
N ILE A 574 -2.04 20.12 -2.19
CA ILE A 574 -1.02 19.50 -3.03
C ILE A 574 -0.62 20.53 -4.09
N ALA A 575 0.58 21.11 -3.92
CA ALA A 575 1.11 22.09 -4.84
C ALA A 575 1.34 21.45 -6.23
N THR A 576 0.64 21.97 -7.24
CA THR A 576 0.90 21.64 -8.64
C THR A 576 2.04 22.50 -9.14
N GLU A 577 3.28 22.05 -8.95
CA GLU A 577 4.39 22.60 -9.71
C GLU A 577 4.24 22.18 -11.20
N PRO A 578 4.49 23.08 -12.16
CA PRO A 578 4.51 22.72 -13.58
C PRO A 578 5.75 21.86 -13.83
N VAL A 579 5.55 20.55 -14.03
CA VAL A 579 6.65 19.59 -13.90
C VAL A 579 6.72 18.61 -15.05
N THR A 580 7.94 18.56 -15.56
CA THR A 580 8.69 17.42 -16.07
C THR A 580 8.55 16.13 -15.22
N ALA A 581 7.34 15.56 -15.20
CA ALA A 581 6.84 14.19 -14.86
C ALA A 581 7.46 13.26 -13.75
N SER A 582 6.69 12.87 -12.67
CA SER A 582 6.98 11.81 -11.62
C SER A 582 5.88 11.47 -10.52
N GLU A 583 5.65 10.36 -9.74
CA GLU A 583 6.27 9.04 -9.27
C GLU A 583 5.65 7.70 -9.83
N ALA A 584 6.32 6.50 -9.72
CA ALA A 584 5.83 5.27 -8.98
C ALA A 584 6.55 3.88 -9.17
N ARG A 585 6.84 3.16 -8.05
CA ARG A 585 7.53 1.84 -7.81
C ARG A 585 7.13 0.56 -8.64
N PRO A 586 8.02 -0.48 -8.75
CA PRO A 586 7.79 -1.73 -9.52
C PRO A 586 7.30 -2.97 -8.71
N ALA A 587 6.92 -4.05 -9.43
CA ALA A 587 6.40 -5.33 -8.88
C ALA A 587 6.95 -6.60 -9.59
N ALA A 588 6.61 -7.78 -9.06
CA ALA A 588 7.13 -9.09 -9.52
C ALA A 588 6.55 -9.59 -10.87
N PRO A 589 7.26 -10.56 -11.48
CA PRO A 589 8.23 -10.28 -12.54
C PRO A 589 7.59 -9.52 -13.71
N LEU A 590 8.31 -8.56 -14.29
CA LEU A 590 7.77 -7.62 -15.29
C LEU A 590 7.64 -8.19 -16.71
N VAL A 591 7.86 -9.49 -16.88
CA VAL A 591 7.77 -10.16 -18.18
C VAL A 591 6.31 -10.30 -18.60
N LEU A 592 5.92 -9.61 -19.66
CA LEU A 592 4.66 -9.83 -20.37
C LEU A 592 4.74 -11.13 -21.19
N ALA A 593 3.60 -11.79 -21.40
CA ALA A 593 3.57 -12.95 -22.30
C ALA A 593 3.89 -12.51 -23.74
N GLU A 594 4.46 -13.42 -24.54
CA GLU A 594 4.80 -13.15 -25.95
C GLU A 594 3.56 -12.71 -26.76
N SER A 595 2.37 -13.23 -26.43
CA SER A 595 1.09 -12.80 -27.01
C SER A 595 0.70 -11.35 -26.67
N GLU A 596 1.10 -10.86 -25.50
CA GLU A 596 0.89 -9.48 -25.04
C GLU A 596 1.90 -8.52 -25.67
N LEU A 597 3.19 -8.89 -25.71
CA LEU A 597 4.24 -8.14 -26.42
C LEU A 597 3.87 -7.95 -27.90
N ASN A 598 3.44 -9.03 -28.56
CA ASN A 598 2.93 -8.98 -29.93
C ASN A 598 1.64 -8.13 -30.08
N ALA A 599 0.82 -8.01 -29.02
CA ALA A 599 -0.36 -7.14 -29.04
C ALA A 599 0.00 -5.64 -28.94
N VAL A 600 1.08 -5.29 -28.24
CA VAL A 600 1.64 -3.93 -28.25
C VAL A 600 2.32 -3.64 -29.59
N GLN A 601 3.13 -4.56 -30.12
CA GLN A 601 3.82 -4.39 -31.41
C GLN A 601 2.85 -4.12 -32.57
N ARG A 602 1.64 -4.69 -32.55
CA ARG A 602 0.57 -4.40 -33.54
C ARG A 602 -0.08 -3.02 -33.40
N ARG A 603 0.07 -2.36 -32.24
CA ARG A 603 -0.44 -0.99 -31.98
C ARG A 603 0.61 0.09 -32.26
N VAL A 604 1.88 -0.27 -32.30
CA VAL A 604 3.02 0.61 -32.55
C VAL A 604 3.89 0.02 -33.67
N PRO A 605 3.34 -0.18 -34.90
CA PRO A 605 4.03 -0.89 -35.99
C PRO A 605 5.29 -0.18 -36.52
N GLU A 606 5.54 1.06 -36.11
CA GLU A 606 6.71 1.86 -36.46
C GLU A 606 7.99 1.50 -35.68
N VAL A 607 7.90 0.76 -34.56
CA VAL A 607 9.07 0.30 -33.80
C VAL A 607 9.50 -1.11 -34.22
N LEU A 608 10.80 -1.38 -34.15
CA LEU A 608 11.43 -2.62 -34.60
C LEU A 608 11.22 -3.80 -33.65
N ALA A 609 11.05 -3.53 -32.35
CA ALA A 609 10.75 -4.54 -31.33
C ALA A 609 10.02 -3.94 -30.13
N ILE A 610 9.21 -4.76 -29.45
CA ILE A 610 8.68 -4.53 -28.10
C ILE A 610 9.20 -5.60 -27.16
N GLU A 611 9.79 -5.19 -26.04
CA GLU A 611 10.33 -6.05 -24.99
C GLU A 611 9.76 -5.72 -23.62
N SER A 612 9.82 -6.68 -22.69
CA SER A 612 9.55 -6.42 -21.27
C SER A 612 10.69 -5.62 -20.62
N LEU A 613 10.52 -5.21 -19.36
CA LEU A 613 11.61 -4.61 -18.57
C LEU A 613 12.20 -5.62 -17.59
N SER A 614 13.50 -5.49 -17.30
CA SER A 614 14.09 -6.09 -16.10
C SER A 614 13.59 -5.37 -14.82
N PRO A 615 13.67 -5.99 -13.63
CA PRO A 615 13.27 -5.33 -12.39
C PRO A 615 14.06 -4.07 -12.06
N SER A 616 15.34 -4.02 -12.44
CA SER A 616 16.19 -2.83 -12.27
C SER A 616 15.83 -1.71 -13.24
N GLU A 617 15.48 -2.00 -14.50
CA GLU A 617 14.92 -1.01 -15.43
C GLU A 617 13.54 -0.54 -15.00
N ALA A 618 12.67 -1.42 -14.52
CA ALA A 618 11.37 -1.02 -14.01
C ALA A 618 11.49 -0.18 -12.73
N GLY A 619 12.50 -0.42 -11.89
CA GLY A 619 12.83 0.41 -10.73
C GLY A 619 13.37 1.79 -11.11
N MET A 620 14.28 1.87 -12.08
CA MET A 620 14.76 3.17 -12.58
C MET A 620 13.69 3.91 -13.37
N LEU A 621 12.87 3.24 -14.18
CA LEU A 621 11.74 3.85 -14.89
C LEU A 621 10.65 4.29 -13.91
N ALA A 622 10.33 3.50 -12.89
CA ALA A 622 9.52 3.93 -11.76
C ALA A 622 10.08 5.18 -11.08
N GLY A 623 11.41 5.25 -10.97
CA GLY A 623 12.15 6.33 -10.33
C GLY A 623 12.41 7.56 -11.20
N ALA A 624 12.21 7.51 -12.52
CA ALA A 624 12.58 8.58 -13.47
C ALA A 624 11.50 9.58 -13.98
N LEU A 625 10.18 9.43 -13.90
CA LEU A 625 9.40 8.39 -13.22
C LEU A 625 9.07 8.85 -11.79
N ALA A 626 10.04 9.34 -10.97
CA ALA A 626 9.88 9.80 -9.56
C ALA A 626 10.58 11.09 -9.09
N SER A 627 11.28 11.87 -9.91
CA SER A 627 11.62 13.26 -9.55
C SER A 627 11.20 14.28 -10.62
N SER A 628 10.81 15.48 -10.17
CA SER A 628 10.54 16.64 -11.03
C SER A 628 11.72 17.02 -11.93
N HIS A 629 12.92 16.66 -11.48
CA HIS A 629 14.18 16.66 -12.21
C HIS A 629 14.56 15.24 -12.61
N ASP A 630 15.40 15.07 -13.63
CA ASP A 630 15.83 13.74 -14.04
C ASP A 630 16.83 13.14 -13.03
N PRO A 631 16.48 12.01 -12.38
CA PRO A 631 17.22 11.49 -11.24
C PRO A 631 18.30 10.47 -11.61
N TYR A 632 18.46 10.14 -12.90
CA TYR A 632 19.33 9.07 -13.39
C TYR A 632 20.13 9.46 -14.64
N LEU A 633 20.46 10.76 -14.79
CA LEU A 633 21.32 11.22 -15.88
C LEU A 633 22.77 10.77 -15.71
N VAL A 634 23.30 10.16 -16.77
CA VAL A 634 24.72 9.93 -17.02
C VAL A 634 25.22 11.09 -17.87
N THR A 635 26.18 11.86 -17.34
CA THR A 635 26.78 12.99 -18.07
C THR A 635 28.28 12.76 -18.24
N ILE A 636 28.71 12.48 -19.48
CA ILE A 636 30.10 12.20 -19.82
C ILE A 636 30.68 13.40 -20.55
N THR A 637 31.76 13.97 -20.03
CA THR A 637 32.45 15.11 -20.65
C THR A 637 33.79 14.65 -21.24
N VAL A 638 34.00 14.93 -22.52
CA VAL A 638 35.19 14.60 -23.30
C VAL A 638 35.83 15.89 -23.79
N THR A 639 37.06 16.15 -23.35
CA THR A 639 37.83 17.33 -23.74
C THR A 639 38.82 16.93 -24.83
N LEU A 640 38.60 17.43 -26.05
CA LEU A 640 39.41 17.19 -27.23
C LEU A 640 40.30 18.40 -27.53
N ARG A 641 41.52 18.16 -28.03
CA ARG A 641 42.46 19.20 -28.50
C ARG A 641 43.16 18.75 -29.79
N GLY A 642 43.33 19.65 -30.74
CA GLY A 642 43.96 19.35 -32.05
C GLY A 642 43.02 19.57 -33.23
N THR A 643 43.32 18.92 -34.37
CA THR A 643 42.58 19.11 -35.62
C THR A 643 41.31 18.26 -35.64
N LEU A 644 40.14 18.90 -35.65
CA LEU A 644 38.84 18.22 -35.63
C LEU A 644 37.98 18.53 -36.87
N ASP A 645 37.19 17.54 -37.26
CA ASP A 645 36.21 17.59 -38.35
C ASP A 645 34.77 17.52 -37.79
N PRO A 646 33.99 18.62 -37.84
CA PRO A 646 32.62 18.65 -37.34
C PRO A 646 31.62 17.82 -38.14
N ALA A 647 31.94 17.36 -39.35
CA ALA A 647 31.12 16.41 -40.09
C ALA A 647 31.36 14.98 -39.59
N ARG A 648 32.63 14.59 -39.37
CA ARG A 648 32.99 13.30 -38.75
C ARG A 648 32.44 13.17 -37.33
N LEU A 649 32.46 14.24 -36.51
CA LEU A 649 31.87 14.22 -35.16
C LEU A 649 30.35 13.95 -35.18
N ARG A 650 29.61 14.53 -36.13
CA ARG A 650 28.17 14.23 -36.33
C ARG A 650 27.96 12.79 -36.78
N ALA A 651 28.67 12.35 -37.82
CA ALA A 651 28.57 10.99 -38.33
C ALA A 651 28.87 9.94 -37.26
N ALA A 652 29.84 10.18 -36.37
CA ALA A 652 30.14 9.30 -35.24
C ALA A 652 29.01 9.26 -34.19
N ALA A 653 28.38 10.40 -33.89
CA ALA A 653 27.23 10.45 -32.98
C ALA A 653 25.99 9.74 -33.58
N ASP A 654 25.74 9.91 -34.88
CA ASP A 654 24.66 9.23 -35.60
C ASP A 654 24.90 7.70 -35.67
N ASP A 655 26.14 7.29 -35.91
CA ASP A 655 26.60 5.89 -35.89
C ASP A 655 26.40 5.23 -34.52
N LEU A 656 26.64 5.95 -33.42
CA LEU A 656 26.33 5.48 -32.06
C LEU A 656 24.86 5.13 -31.89
N VAL A 657 23.95 6.05 -32.27
CA VAL A 657 22.49 5.84 -32.15
C VAL A 657 22.01 4.72 -33.09
N ALA A 658 22.62 4.55 -34.27
CA ALA A 658 22.34 3.43 -35.15
C ALA A 658 22.80 2.08 -34.55
N ARG A 659 24.06 2.01 -34.11
CA ARG A 659 24.73 0.80 -33.59
C ARG A 659 24.06 0.25 -32.34
N HIS A 660 23.69 1.13 -31.41
CA HIS A 660 23.30 0.75 -30.04
C HIS A 660 21.79 0.92 -29.81
N GLU A 661 21.06 -0.20 -29.84
CA GLU A 661 19.60 -0.26 -29.68
C GLU A 661 19.08 0.43 -28.42
N SER A 662 19.86 0.41 -27.33
CA SER A 662 19.46 1.04 -26.06
C SER A 662 19.42 2.57 -26.12
N LEU A 663 20.18 3.20 -27.03
CA LEU A 663 20.14 4.65 -27.24
C LEU A 663 18.89 5.10 -28.00
N ARG A 664 18.33 4.22 -28.85
CA ARG A 664 17.08 4.44 -29.61
C ARG A 664 15.90 3.62 -29.08
N SER A 665 15.96 3.26 -27.80
CA SER A 665 14.83 2.68 -27.07
C SER A 665 13.92 3.79 -26.53
N ALA A 666 12.64 3.49 -26.33
CA ALA A 666 11.67 4.28 -25.60
C ALA A 666 10.93 3.40 -24.59
N PHE A 667 10.33 3.99 -23.57
CA PHE A 667 9.66 3.29 -22.47
C PHE A 667 8.18 3.61 -22.47
N LEU A 668 7.37 2.70 -23.04
CA LEU A 668 5.94 2.89 -23.17
C LEU A 668 5.24 2.46 -21.88
N VAL A 669 4.49 3.38 -21.27
CA VAL A 669 3.68 3.14 -20.06
C VAL A 669 2.17 3.25 -20.32
N ASP A 670 1.76 4.04 -21.30
CA ASP A 670 0.34 4.33 -21.55
C ASP A 670 -0.39 3.22 -22.32
N GLY A 671 -1.55 2.83 -21.81
CA GLY A 671 -2.44 1.84 -22.44
C GLY A 671 -1.83 0.44 -22.59
N VAL A 672 -0.78 0.11 -21.83
CA VAL A 672 -0.16 -1.22 -21.75
C VAL A 672 -0.30 -1.79 -20.34
N ARG A 673 -0.42 -3.12 -20.18
CA ARG A 673 -0.67 -3.76 -18.87
C ARG A 673 0.51 -3.66 -17.89
N ARG A 674 1.72 -3.49 -18.43
CA ARG A 674 2.98 -3.24 -17.73
C ARG A 674 3.85 -2.37 -18.65
N PRO A 675 4.76 -1.55 -18.11
CA PRO A 675 5.72 -0.82 -18.93
C PRO A 675 6.54 -1.75 -19.84
N VAL A 676 6.82 -1.31 -21.07
CA VAL A 676 7.62 -2.04 -22.06
C VAL A 676 8.69 -1.17 -22.68
N ARG A 677 9.79 -1.79 -23.13
CA ARG A 677 10.81 -1.14 -23.96
C ARG A 677 10.41 -1.28 -25.42
N ALA A 678 10.43 -0.18 -26.15
CA ALA A 678 10.14 -0.11 -27.58
C ALA A 678 11.39 0.35 -28.34
N VAL A 679 11.94 -0.49 -29.22
CA VAL A 679 13.20 -0.21 -29.93
C VAL A 679 12.87 0.44 -31.28
N ALA A 680 13.13 1.74 -31.42
CA ALA A 680 12.85 2.46 -32.65
C ALA A 680 13.91 2.20 -33.75
N PRO A 681 13.59 2.54 -35.01
CA PRO A 681 14.57 2.65 -36.09
C PRO A 681 15.68 3.66 -35.77
N PRO A 682 16.88 3.54 -36.37
CA PRO A 682 17.93 4.55 -36.28
C PRO A 682 17.45 5.95 -36.71
N ALA A 683 17.83 6.96 -35.92
CA ALA A 683 17.63 8.37 -36.19
C ALA A 683 18.92 9.15 -35.89
N PRO A 684 19.14 10.34 -36.48
CA PRO A 684 20.29 11.18 -36.17
C PRO A 684 20.36 11.56 -34.68
N ALA A 685 21.56 11.73 -34.15
CA ALA A 685 21.76 12.14 -32.78
C ALA A 685 21.35 13.62 -32.58
N PRO A 686 20.56 13.96 -31.55
CA PRO A 686 20.21 15.35 -31.24
C PRO A 686 21.42 16.10 -30.68
N TRP A 687 21.77 17.21 -31.35
CA TRP A 687 22.84 18.12 -30.96
C TRP A 687 22.29 19.38 -30.28
N THR A 688 22.89 19.78 -29.17
CA THR A 688 22.49 20.99 -28.41
C THR A 688 23.70 21.85 -28.01
N THR A 689 23.45 23.06 -27.50
CA THR A 689 24.48 23.95 -26.95
C THR A 689 24.82 23.69 -25.49
N THR A 690 23.97 22.95 -24.76
CA THR A 690 24.02 22.82 -23.30
C THR A 690 23.41 21.48 -22.88
N PRO A 691 24.06 20.70 -21.98
CA PRO A 691 23.55 19.41 -21.53
C PRO A 691 22.10 19.47 -21.03
N PRO A 692 21.20 18.62 -21.56
CA PRO A 692 19.81 18.59 -21.10
C PRO A 692 19.76 18.16 -19.63
N GLN A 693 18.94 18.84 -18.83
CA GLN A 693 18.71 18.49 -17.43
C GLN A 693 17.65 17.40 -17.24
N ARG A 694 17.13 16.85 -18.36
CA ARG A 694 16.17 15.74 -18.40
C ARG A 694 16.09 15.10 -19.79
N ILE A 695 15.78 13.80 -19.84
CA ILE A 695 15.45 13.07 -21.07
C ILE A 695 13.96 12.66 -21.08
N GLU A 696 13.31 12.72 -22.24
CA GLU A 696 11.94 12.24 -22.45
C GLU A 696 11.94 10.73 -22.68
N LEU A 697 11.62 9.93 -21.66
CA LEU A 697 11.77 8.47 -21.73
C LEU A 697 10.77 7.78 -22.67
N ASP A 698 9.67 8.43 -23.04
CA ASP A 698 8.70 7.96 -24.04
C ASP A 698 9.18 8.19 -25.48
N ARG A 699 10.31 8.89 -25.70
CA ARG A 699 10.79 9.28 -27.04
C ARG A 699 12.27 8.95 -27.26
N PRO A 700 12.61 8.27 -28.36
CA PRO A 700 14.00 8.05 -28.74
C PRO A 700 14.55 9.24 -29.55
N PRO A 701 15.87 9.49 -29.54
CA PRO A 701 16.88 8.74 -28.78
C PRO A 701 17.10 9.29 -27.36
N LEU A 702 17.44 8.40 -26.43
CA LEU A 702 17.80 8.69 -25.04
C LEU A 702 19.27 9.12 -24.91
N PHE A 703 19.78 9.81 -25.93
CA PHE A 703 21.20 10.13 -26.12
C PHE A 703 21.30 11.50 -26.79
N HIS A 704 21.98 12.43 -26.13
CA HIS A 704 22.19 13.78 -26.61
C HIS A 704 23.67 14.13 -26.61
N VAL A 705 24.12 14.86 -27.63
CA VAL A 705 25.48 15.43 -27.66
C VAL A 705 25.38 16.95 -27.54
N SER A 706 26.21 17.52 -26.67
CA SER A 706 26.21 18.95 -26.37
C SER A 706 27.59 19.54 -26.62
N SER A 707 27.64 20.72 -27.22
CA SER A 707 28.88 21.47 -27.48
C SER A 707 28.62 22.97 -27.31
N PRO A 708 29.44 23.72 -26.55
CA PRO A 708 29.26 25.17 -26.39
C PRO A 708 29.23 25.95 -27.70
N VAL A 709 29.85 25.40 -28.76
CA VAL A 709 29.74 25.89 -30.14
C VAL A 709 28.92 24.88 -30.96
N PRO A 710 27.81 25.28 -31.60
CA PRO A 710 27.04 24.40 -32.49
C PRO A 710 27.90 23.74 -33.59
N PRO A 711 27.68 22.45 -33.94
CA PRO A 711 28.54 21.76 -34.91
C PRO A 711 28.53 22.33 -36.33
N ASP A 712 27.50 23.08 -36.73
CA ASP A 712 27.46 23.89 -37.95
C ASP A 712 28.36 25.14 -37.92
N ARG A 713 28.84 25.52 -36.74
CA ARG A 713 29.65 26.73 -36.48
C ARG A 713 31.07 26.43 -35.99
N LEU A 714 31.37 25.18 -35.65
CA LEU A 714 32.74 24.72 -35.51
C LEU A 714 33.43 24.83 -36.89
N PRO A 715 34.53 25.59 -37.04
CA PRO A 715 35.31 25.55 -38.27
C PRO A 715 36.10 24.23 -38.33
N PRO A 716 36.23 23.57 -39.51
CA PRO A 716 37.12 22.44 -39.66
C PRO A 716 38.58 22.92 -39.53
N GLY A 717 39.34 22.35 -38.60
CA GLY A 717 40.69 22.81 -38.31
C GLY A 717 41.13 22.53 -36.86
N HIS A 718 42.19 23.22 -36.44
CA HIS A 718 42.75 23.09 -35.09
C HIS A 718 41.87 23.80 -34.06
N VAL A 719 41.57 23.11 -32.96
CA VAL A 719 40.98 23.69 -31.75
C VAL A 719 41.94 23.53 -30.58
N ASP A 720 42.19 24.63 -29.86
CA ASP A 720 42.96 24.60 -28.61
C ASP A 720 42.24 23.74 -27.55
N GLU A 721 40.91 23.82 -27.50
CA GLU A 721 40.05 22.97 -26.71
C GLU A 721 38.61 22.91 -27.27
N LEU A 722 38.05 21.70 -27.37
CA LEU A 722 36.62 21.45 -27.59
C LEU A 722 36.10 20.53 -26.48
N VAL A 723 35.08 20.99 -25.77
CA VAL A 723 34.36 20.20 -24.77
C VAL A 723 33.10 19.63 -25.41
N LEU A 724 33.04 18.31 -25.55
CA LEU A 724 31.84 17.57 -25.91
C LEU A 724 31.24 16.97 -24.64
N THR A 725 29.94 17.18 -24.40
CA THR A 725 29.22 16.53 -23.30
C THR A 725 28.15 15.61 -23.87
N ILE A 726 28.29 14.32 -23.60
CA ILE A 726 27.28 13.29 -23.88
C ILE A 726 26.36 13.22 -22.67
N THR A 727 25.06 13.29 -22.89
CA THR A 727 24.05 13.07 -21.83
C THR A 727 23.12 11.95 -22.23
N SER A 728 22.96 10.98 -21.33
CA SER A 728 22.04 9.85 -21.46
C SER A 728 21.41 9.52 -20.10
N HIS A 729 20.55 8.51 -20.05
CA HIS A 729 19.84 8.08 -18.85
C HIS A 729 20.29 6.66 -18.47
N HIS A 730 20.37 6.31 -17.18
CA HIS A 730 20.91 4.99 -16.78
C HIS A 730 20.15 3.79 -17.38
N LEU A 731 18.86 3.93 -17.69
CA LEU A 731 18.09 2.93 -18.46
C LEU A 731 18.72 2.55 -19.82
N ALA A 732 19.53 3.45 -20.40
CA ALA A 732 20.26 3.25 -21.65
C ALA A 732 21.77 3.03 -21.44
N VAL A 733 22.35 3.46 -20.32
CA VAL A 733 23.81 3.51 -20.10
C VAL A 733 24.19 3.20 -18.64
N ASP A 734 24.83 2.05 -18.40
CA ASP A 734 25.63 1.81 -17.20
C ASP A 734 27.09 2.30 -17.36
N GLY A 735 27.89 2.30 -16.29
CA GLY A 735 29.28 2.79 -16.32
C GLY A 735 30.19 2.04 -17.31
N TRP A 736 29.96 0.74 -17.54
CA TRP A 736 30.67 0.00 -18.59
C TRP A 736 30.26 0.51 -19.98
N SER A 737 28.96 0.72 -20.18
CA SER A 737 28.41 1.29 -21.42
C SER A 737 28.90 2.71 -21.66
N ALA A 738 29.13 3.53 -20.63
CA ALA A 738 29.74 4.86 -20.76
C ALA A 738 31.14 4.78 -21.38
N ARG A 739 31.97 3.82 -20.96
CA ARG A 739 33.29 3.55 -21.58
C ARG A 739 33.18 3.03 -23.01
N VAL A 740 32.23 2.13 -23.28
CA VAL A 740 31.93 1.66 -24.64
C VAL A 740 31.54 2.83 -25.55
N LEU A 741 30.67 3.74 -25.10
CA LEU A 741 30.22 4.89 -25.90
C LEU A 741 31.34 5.88 -26.21
N VAL A 742 32.19 6.23 -25.24
CA VAL A 742 33.32 7.14 -25.51
C VAL A 742 34.35 6.48 -26.44
N ARG A 743 34.63 5.18 -26.26
CA ARG A 743 35.47 4.42 -27.20
C ARG A 743 34.86 4.45 -28.61
N ASP A 744 33.62 3.99 -28.75
CA ASP A 744 32.94 3.88 -30.04
C ASP A 744 32.81 5.23 -30.75
N LEU A 745 32.60 6.34 -30.01
CA LEU A 745 32.54 7.68 -30.59
C LEU A 745 33.87 8.11 -31.20
N LEU A 746 34.98 7.83 -30.49
CA LEU A 746 36.33 8.15 -30.96
C LEU A 746 36.76 7.22 -32.11
N ASP A 747 36.42 5.94 -32.02
CA ASP A 747 36.73 4.94 -33.04
C ASP A 747 35.93 5.20 -34.33
N ALA A 748 34.63 5.50 -34.23
CA ALA A 748 33.80 5.90 -35.36
C ALA A 748 34.24 7.25 -35.96
N TYR A 749 34.63 8.23 -35.12
CA TYR A 749 35.25 9.47 -35.60
C TYR A 749 36.54 9.19 -36.38
N ASP A 750 37.41 8.29 -35.88
CA ASP A 750 38.65 7.86 -36.52
C ASP A 750 38.42 7.05 -37.82
N GLY A 751 37.18 6.63 -38.10
CA GLY A 751 36.77 5.91 -39.31
C GLY A 751 36.68 4.39 -39.13
N VAL A 752 36.76 3.89 -37.90
CA VAL A 752 36.60 2.47 -37.57
C VAL A 752 35.12 2.13 -37.41
N THR A 753 34.52 1.56 -38.45
CA THR A 753 33.10 1.17 -38.45
C THR A 753 32.89 -0.22 -37.85
N SER A 754 32.24 -0.29 -36.69
CA SER A 754 31.74 -1.54 -36.10
C SER A 754 30.27 -1.78 -36.46
N GLY A 755 29.87 -3.04 -36.65
CA GLY A 755 28.48 -3.42 -36.93
C GLY A 755 27.52 -3.10 -35.77
N ALA A 756 26.21 -3.22 -36.01
CA ALA A 756 25.19 -3.05 -34.97
C ALA A 756 25.37 -4.09 -33.85
N VAL A 757 25.23 -3.66 -32.59
CA VAL A 757 25.37 -4.51 -31.41
C VAL A 757 24.01 -4.68 -30.76
N ALA A 758 23.40 -5.86 -30.97
CA ALA A 758 22.16 -6.22 -30.31
C ALA A 758 22.36 -6.38 -28.80
N ARG A 759 21.37 -5.98 -27.99
CA ARG A 759 21.46 -6.16 -26.54
C ARG A 759 21.30 -7.64 -26.14
N PRO A 760 22.14 -8.20 -25.24
CA PRO A 760 21.88 -9.48 -24.61
C PRO A 760 20.48 -9.54 -23.95
N PRO A 761 19.84 -10.72 -23.90
CA PRO A 761 18.48 -10.87 -23.38
C PRO A 761 18.37 -10.55 -21.88
N LEU A 762 17.19 -10.09 -21.48
CA LEU A 762 16.89 -9.58 -20.14
C LEU A 762 17.07 -10.66 -19.05
N ARG A 763 17.83 -10.34 -18.00
CA ARG A 763 18.04 -11.20 -16.83
C ARG A 763 16.87 -11.10 -15.85
N THR A 764 15.80 -11.85 -16.09
CA THR A 764 14.61 -11.90 -15.22
C THR A 764 14.51 -13.24 -14.48
N PRO A 765 14.38 -13.25 -13.13
CA PRO A 765 14.27 -14.50 -12.37
C PRO A 765 12.90 -15.16 -12.57
N ASP A 766 12.88 -16.51 -12.62
CA ASP A 766 11.65 -17.28 -12.52
C ASP A 766 11.01 -17.16 -11.12
N ALA A 767 9.73 -17.53 -10.97
CA ALA A 767 9.01 -17.39 -9.70
C ALA A 767 9.69 -18.10 -8.51
N THR A 768 10.35 -19.24 -8.73
CA THR A 768 11.12 -19.98 -7.73
C THR A 768 12.43 -19.27 -7.38
N ALA A 769 13.12 -18.70 -8.36
CA ALA A 769 14.31 -17.88 -8.12
C ALA A 769 13.98 -16.57 -7.39
N ALA A 770 12.86 -15.93 -7.76
CA ALA A 770 12.34 -14.75 -7.09
C ALA A 770 11.90 -15.04 -5.65
N GLY A 771 11.22 -16.16 -5.40
CA GLY A 771 10.89 -16.63 -4.04
C GLY A 771 12.14 -16.83 -3.18
N ARG A 772 13.12 -17.62 -3.66
CA ARG A 772 14.41 -17.81 -2.95
C ARG A 772 15.15 -16.50 -2.67
N ALA A 773 15.06 -15.51 -3.57
CA ALA A 773 15.63 -14.19 -3.34
C ALA A 773 14.87 -13.40 -2.27
N ALA A 774 13.53 -13.39 -2.31
CA ALA A 774 12.70 -12.76 -1.28
C ALA A 774 12.94 -13.38 0.10
N ASP A 775 13.04 -14.72 0.19
CA ASP A 775 13.35 -15.43 1.44
C ASP A 775 14.74 -15.06 1.99
N HIS A 776 15.76 -15.02 1.12
CA HIS A 776 17.11 -14.60 1.49
C HIS A 776 17.14 -13.16 2.02
N TRP A 777 16.51 -12.22 1.32
CA TRP A 777 16.50 -10.82 1.74
C TRP A 777 15.65 -10.59 2.99
N SER A 778 14.51 -11.27 3.12
CA SER A 778 13.67 -11.18 4.31
C SER A 778 14.37 -11.78 5.54
N SER A 779 15.09 -12.89 5.41
CA SER A 779 15.87 -13.47 6.52
C SER A 779 17.14 -12.68 6.86
N SER A 780 17.71 -11.93 5.92
CA SER A 780 18.93 -11.14 6.14
C SER A 780 18.68 -9.74 6.69
N LEU A 781 17.55 -9.11 6.35
CA LEU A 781 17.33 -7.66 6.55
C LEU A 781 16.03 -7.27 7.28
N ARG A 782 15.08 -8.18 7.53
CA ARG A 782 13.80 -7.84 8.18
C ARG A 782 13.98 -7.20 9.56
N ASP A 783 14.93 -7.72 10.33
CA ASP A 783 15.18 -7.30 11.72
C ASP A 783 16.38 -6.34 11.81
N ARG A 784 16.66 -5.59 10.72
CA ARG A 784 17.71 -4.57 10.60
C ARG A 784 17.08 -3.21 10.32
N GLU A 785 17.56 -2.14 10.95
CA GLU A 785 17.03 -0.79 10.71
C GLU A 785 17.65 -0.15 9.45
N PRO A 786 16.90 0.66 8.68
CA PRO A 786 17.45 1.35 7.50
C PRO A 786 18.53 2.36 7.86
N SER A 787 19.69 2.30 7.20
CA SER A 787 20.75 3.29 7.39
C SER A 787 20.51 4.49 6.49
N VAL A 788 19.96 5.57 7.07
CA VAL A 788 19.56 6.80 6.39
C VAL A 788 20.38 7.96 6.91
N VAL A 789 21.15 8.63 6.04
CA VAL A 789 22.00 9.78 6.41
C VAL A 789 21.36 11.13 6.14
N ALA A 790 20.33 11.19 5.30
CA ALA A 790 19.60 12.39 4.96
C ALA A 790 18.70 12.90 6.10
N ASP A 791 18.53 14.22 6.14
CA ASP A 791 17.68 14.89 7.11
C ASP A 791 16.19 14.69 6.78
N ARG A 792 15.37 14.55 7.84
CA ARG A 792 13.95 14.19 7.67
C ARG A 792 13.15 15.36 7.09
N GLY A 793 12.47 15.12 5.97
CA GLY A 793 11.60 16.10 5.30
C GLY A 793 12.29 16.96 4.23
N THR A 794 13.55 16.69 3.90
CA THR A 794 14.25 17.40 2.81
C THR A 794 13.77 16.94 1.43
N VAL A 795 13.25 17.87 0.62
CA VAL A 795 12.89 17.62 -0.79
C VAL A 795 14.16 17.58 -1.64
N ARG A 796 14.17 16.72 -2.66
CA ARG A 796 15.34 16.44 -3.51
C ARG A 796 15.58 17.53 -4.55
N GLY A 797 16.81 18.06 -4.59
CA GLY A 797 17.22 19.13 -5.50
C GLY A 797 17.81 18.65 -6.83
N PRO A 798 17.91 19.53 -7.85
CA PRO A 798 18.69 19.29 -9.07
C PRO A 798 20.20 19.48 -8.90
N ALA A 799 20.62 20.09 -7.79
CA ALA A 799 22.02 20.45 -7.53
C ALA A 799 22.72 19.35 -6.72
N SER A 800 23.69 18.69 -7.34
CA SER A 800 24.60 17.75 -6.68
C SER A 800 25.92 18.43 -6.37
N ALA A 801 26.36 18.37 -5.11
CA ALA A 801 27.73 18.71 -4.71
C ALA A 801 28.64 17.48 -4.84
N GLU A 802 29.93 17.71 -5.09
CA GLU A 802 30.97 16.67 -5.08
C GLU A 802 32.00 16.98 -3.99
N LEU A 803 32.38 15.96 -3.22
CA LEU A 803 33.52 16.00 -2.31
C LEU A 803 34.47 14.85 -2.64
N THR A 804 35.73 15.16 -2.98
CA THR A 804 36.78 14.15 -3.14
C THR A 804 37.61 14.04 -1.85
N VAL A 805 37.70 12.84 -1.27
CA VAL A 805 38.56 12.51 -0.13
C VAL A 805 39.71 11.62 -0.63
N PRO A 806 40.97 12.06 -0.56
CA PRO A 806 42.10 11.25 -1.04
C PRO A 806 42.37 10.05 -0.14
N LEU A 807 42.78 8.94 -0.75
CA LEU A 807 43.33 7.76 -0.07
C LEU A 807 44.86 7.78 -0.19
N ASP A 808 45.57 7.24 0.79
CA ASP A 808 47.03 7.09 0.70
C ASP A 808 47.37 6.02 -0.36
N PRO A 809 48.12 6.35 -1.44
CA PRO A 809 48.43 5.40 -2.50
C PRO A 809 49.20 4.17 -2.01
N THR A 810 50.09 4.35 -1.02
CA THR A 810 50.91 3.27 -0.46
C THR A 810 50.09 2.34 0.42
N ALA A 811 49.11 2.88 1.15
CA ALA A 811 48.14 2.08 1.89
C ALA A 811 47.23 1.27 0.95
N VAL A 812 46.73 1.90 -0.11
CA VAL A 812 45.88 1.26 -1.12
C VAL A 812 46.61 0.12 -1.83
N ASP A 813 47.83 0.33 -2.31
CA ASP A 813 48.59 -0.72 -3.00
C ASP A 813 49.06 -1.83 -2.05
N GLY A 814 49.43 -1.50 -0.81
CA GLY A 814 49.74 -2.49 0.23
C GLY A 814 48.53 -3.37 0.59
N ALA A 815 47.36 -2.75 0.77
CA ALA A 815 46.09 -3.46 1.00
C ALA A 815 45.76 -4.36 -0.20
N ARG A 816 45.82 -3.86 -1.43
CA ARG A 816 45.60 -4.63 -2.67
C ARG A 816 46.50 -5.85 -2.78
N GLN A 817 47.80 -5.70 -2.47
CA GLN A 817 48.75 -6.81 -2.54
C GLN A 817 48.37 -7.94 -1.56
N ARG A 818 47.94 -7.60 -0.33
CA ARG A 818 47.52 -8.59 0.66
C ARG A 818 46.14 -9.19 0.37
N LEU A 819 45.16 -8.37 -0.03
CA LEU A 819 43.81 -8.80 -0.42
C LEU A 819 43.89 -9.83 -1.56
N ARG A 820 44.67 -9.54 -2.61
CA ARG A 820 44.92 -10.48 -3.72
C ARG A 820 45.54 -11.80 -3.22
N ALA A 821 46.48 -11.75 -2.28
CA ALA A 821 47.09 -12.95 -1.70
C ALA A 821 46.13 -13.75 -0.79
N GLY A 822 45.05 -13.14 -0.28
CA GLY A 822 43.98 -13.79 0.48
C GLY A 822 42.74 -14.18 -0.33
N GLY A 823 42.70 -13.90 -1.65
CA GLY A 823 41.51 -14.11 -2.46
C GLY A 823 40.35 -13.16 -2.11
N ARG A 824 40.66 -11.88 -1.87
CA ARG A 824 39.72 -10.79 -1.56
C ARG A 824 39.89 -9.63 -2.54
N SER A 825 38.85 -8.82 -2.74
CA SER A 825 38.90 -7.62 -3.59
C SER A 825 39.11 -6.35 -2.77
N PHE A 826 39.58 -5.28 -3.43
CA PHE A 826 39.62 -3.94 -2.84
C PHE A 826 38.20 -3.39 -2.60
N SER A 827 37.24 -3.76 -3.45
CA SER A 827 35.80 -3.52 -3.26
C SER A 827 35.32 -3.96 -1.88
N ALA A 828 35.66 -5.18 -1.43
CA ALA A 828 35.24 -5.66 -0.13
C ALA A 828 35.76 -4.80 1.02
N LEU A 829 36.99 -4.26 0.90
CA LEU A 829 37.57 -3.31 1.86
C LEU A 829 36.86 -1.94 1.81
N ALA A 830 36.62 -1.39 0.62
CA ALA A 830 35.96 -0.09 0.49
C ALA A 830 34.49 -0.11 0.98
N LEU A 831 33.76 -1.18 0.65
CA LEU A 831 32.42 -1.44 1.17
C LEU A 831 32.45 -1.58 2.71
N THR A 832 33.37 -2.36 3.26
CA THR A 832 33.54 -2.49 4.72
C THR A 832 33.81 -1.14 5.38
N ALA A 833 34.75 -0.36 4.84
CA ALA A 833 35.13 0.94 5.36
C ALA A 833 33.96 1.93 5.39
N TRP A 834 33.10 1.92 4.36
CA TRP A 834 31.87 2.71 4.34
C TRP A 834 30.84 2.22 5.37
N GLY A 835 30.62 0.91 5.47
CA GLY A 835 29.70 0.31 6.44
C GLY A 835 30.09 0.60 7.91
N LEU A 836 31.38 0.61 8.21
CA LEU A 836 31.89 1.03 9.52
C LEU A 836 31.65 2.52 9.77
N ALA A 837 31.99 3.39 8.80
CA ALA A 837 31.74 4.83 8.90
C ALA A 837 30.27 5.18 9.11
N LEU A 838 29.34 4.46 8.44
CA LEU A 838 27.90 4.61 8.65
C LEU A 838 27.48 4.22 10.08
N ARG A 839 27.98 3.10 10.62
CA ARG A 839 27.64 2.66 11.99
C ARG A 839 28.09 3.67 13.03
N ASP A 840 29.29 4.23 12.89
CA ASP A 840 29.84 5.21 13.82
C ASP A 840 29.09 6.56 13.77
N GLU A 841 28.67 7.02 12.58
CA GLU A 841 27.90 8.27 12.40
C GLU A 841 26.41 8.13 12.76
N LEU A 842 25.83 6.92 12.66
CA LEU A 842 24.43 6.63 13.02
C LEU A 842 24.25 6.06 14.43
N GLY A 843 25.32 5.57 15.07
CA GLY A 843 25.29 4.92 16.39
C GLY A 843 24.67 3.52 16.38
N SER A 844 24.67 2.84 15.23
CA SER A 844 23.93 1.59 15.00
C SER A 844 24.80 0.32 15.16
N ALA A 845 24.17 -0.79 15.56
CA ALA A 845 24.86 -2.08 15.74
C ALA A 845 25.36 -2.68 14.41
N ASP A 846 24.69 -2.36 13.31
CA ASP A 846 25.03 -2.73 11.93
C ASP A 846 24.62 -1.58 10.97
N ALA A 847 25.10 -1.63 9.73
CA ALA A 847 24.66 -0.72 8.67
C ALA A 847 24.30 -1.50 7.40
N VAL A 848 23.30 -0.98 6.69
CA VAL A 848 22.82 -1.48 5.40
C VAL A 848 22.98 -0.37 4.37
N PHE A 849 23.60 -0.62 3.24
CA PHE A 849 23.77 0.37 2.17
C PHE A 849 23.83 -0.30 0.80
N GLY A 850 23.70 0.47 -0.29
CA GLY A 850 23.69 -0.09 -1.64
C GLY A 850 25.08 -0.36 -2.19
N THR A 851 25.21 -1.40 -3.00
CA THR A 851 26.28 -1.51 -4.02
C THR A 851 25.68 -1.87 -5.37
N ALA A 852 26.26 -1.34 -6.45
CA ALA A 852 26.01 -1.85 -7.79
C ALA A 852 26.73 -3.19 -7.99
N VAL A 853 26.10 -4.13 -8.69
CA VAL A 853 26.72 -5.39 -9.14
C VAL A 853 26.41 -5.65 -10.61
N ALA A 854 27.42 -6.05 -11.38
CA ALA A 854 27.28 -6.29 -12.82
C ALA A 854 26.44 -7.54 -13.10
N THR A 855 25.53 -7.43 -14.07
CA THR A 855 24.66 -8.52 -14.55
C THR A 855 25.03 -9.01 -15.96
N ARG A 856 25.93 -8.28 -16.64
CA ARG A 856 26.52 -8.57 -17.95
C ARG A 856 27.24 -9.93 -17.95
N ASP A 857 26.74 -10.89 -18.72
CA ASP A 857 27.37 -12.20 -18.88
C ASP A 857 28.59 -12.11 -19.80
N PRO A 858 29.84 -12.36 -19.34
CA PRO A 858 31.03 -12.30 -20.18
C PRO A 858 31.14 -13.45 -21.20
N ALA A 859 30.32 -14.51 -21.09
CA ALA A 859 30.28 -15.60 -22.06
C ALA A 859 29.32 -15.35 -23.23
N ALA A 860 28.42 -14.37 -23.12
CA ALA A 860 27.45 -14.06 -24.17
C ALA A 860 28.12 -13.31 -25.36
N PRO A 861 27.89 -13.70 -26.63
CA PRO A 861 28.44 -13.02 -27.80
C PRO A 861 28.05 -11.53 -27.85
N GLY A 862 29.01 -10.66 -28.15
CA GLY A 862 28.81 -9.20 -28.20
C GLY A 862 28.62 -8.51 -26.83
N SER A 863 28.54 -9.27 -25.74
CA SER A 863 28.23 -8.74 -24.39
C SER A 863 29.26 -7.74 -23.86
N ALA A 864 30.53 -7.82 -24.28
CA ALA A 864 31.56 -6.83 -23.92
C ALA A 864 31.30 -5.44 -24.54
N ASP A 865 30.62 -5.38 -25.68
CA ASP A 865 30.42 -4.18 -26.50
C ASP A 865 28.97 -3.66 -26.48
N ALA A 866 28.06 -4.36 -25.80
CA ALA A 866 26.66 -3.96 -25.70
C ALA A 866 26.48 -2.71 -24.82
N VAL A 867 25.61 -1.79 -25.24
CA VAL A 867 25.18 -0.62 -24.46
C VAL A 867 23.80 -0.86 -23.87
N GLY A 868 23.60 -0.50 -22.60
CA GLY A 868 22.35 -0.66 -21.87
C GLY A 868 22.56 -0.63 -20.35
N LEU A 869 21.48 -0.83 -19.58
CA LEU A 869 21.59 -1.11 -18.15
C LEU A 869 21.95 -2.60 -17.94
N PHE A 870 23.13 -2.89 -17.37
CA PHE A 870 23.55 -4.23 -16.94
C PHE A 870 24.12 -4.22 -15.51
N ILE A 871 23.47 -3.47 -14.62
CA ILE A 871 23.72 -3.46 -13.17
C ILE A 871 22.43 -3.70 -12.39
N ASP A 872 22.52 -4.45 -11.30
CA ASP A 872 21.52 -4.52 -10.23
C ASP A 872 22.05 -3.75 -9.01
N THR A 873 21.20 -3.06 -8.26
CA THR A 873 21.57 -2.50 -6.94
C THR A 873 21.17 -3.48 -5.84
N VAL A 874 22.13 -3.91 -5.03
CA VAL A 874 21.91 -4.85 -3.92
C VAL A 874 22.32 -4.26 -2.57
N PRO A 875 21.63 -4.59 -1.47
CA PRO A 875 22.09 -4.27 -0.13
C PRO A 875 23.40 -4.99 0.22
N VAL A 876 24.28 -4.26 0.90
CA VAL A 876 25.41 -4.77 1.68
C VAL A 876 25.08 -4.55 3.15
N LEU A 877 25.14 -5.61 3.96
CA LEU A 877 25.10 -5.54 5.42
C LEU A 877 26.54 -5.59 5.94
N VAL A 878 26.87 -4.69 6.88
CA VAL A 878 28.11 -4.76 7.67
C VAL A 878 27.72 -4.77 9.14
N SER A 879 28.03 -5.87 9.84
CA SER A 879 27.80 -6.06 11.27
C SER A 879 29.09 -6.36 12.05
N ALA A 880 30.17 -6.71 11.35
CA ALA A 880 31.49 -6.96 11.91
C ALA A 880 32.03 -5.78 12.74
N PRO A 881 32.71 -6.02 13.87
CA PRO A 881 33.21 -4.95 14.75
C PRO A 881 34.45 -4.22 14.24
N ASP A 882 35.16 -4.76 13.23
CA ASP A 882 36.39 -4.18 12.71
C ASP A 882 36.58 -4.41 11.20
N VAL A 883 37.52 -3.69 10.59
CA VAL A 883 37.75 -3.69 9.15
C VAL A 883 38.27 -5.02 8.58
N HIS A 884 38.91 -5.88 9.39
CA HIS A 884 39.36 -7.20 8.94
C HIS A 884 38.21 -8.21 8.96
N SER A 885 37.44 -8.25 10.05
CA SER A 885 36.27 -9.13 10.13
C SER A 885 35.18 -8.71 9.14
N GLY A 886 35.03 -7.41 8.86
CA GLY A 886 34.12 -6.90 7.83
C GLY A 886 34.53 -7.24 6.40
N VAL A 887 35.83 -7.21 6.07
CA VAL A 887 36.32 -7.65 4.75
C VAL A 887 35.94 -9.10 4.48
N GLU A 888 35.99 -9.96 5.50
CA GLU A 888 35.57 -11.37 5.39
C GLU A 888 34.03 -11.51 5.30
N GLU A 889 33.27 -10.76 6.11
CA GLU A 889 31.80 -10.68 6.04
C GLU A 889 31.32 -10.30 4.63
N VAL A 890 31.79 -9.15 4.12
CA VAL A 890 31.40 -8.61 2.81
C VAL A 890 31.85 -9.52 1.67
N ALA A 891 33.07 -10.06 1.71
CA ALA A 891 33.56 -10.95 0.66
C ALA A 891 32.79 -12.28 0.60
N ALA A 892 32.29 -12.79 1.73
CA ALA A 892 31.43 -13.98 1.78
C ALA A 892 29.99 -13.67 1.35
N ALA A 893 29.44 -12.51 1.73
CA ALA A 893 28.06 -12.12 1.46
C ALA A 893 27.83 -11.66 0.01
N LEU A 894 28.72 -10.84 -0.56
CA LEU A 894 28.52 -10.15 -1.84
C LEU A 894 28.21 -11.10 -3.04
N PRO A 895 28.85 -12.28 -3.19
CA PRO A 895 28.48 -13.24 -4.24
C PRO A 895 27.07 -13.82 -4.08
N THR A 896 26.52 -13.85 -2.85
CA THR A 896 25.15 -14.28 -2.57
C THR A 896 24.17 -13.14 -2.84
N ALA A 897 24.48 -11.92 -2.40
CA ALA A 897 23.73 -10.71 -2.76
C ALA A 897 23.57 -10.58 -4.28
N ALA A 898 24.64 -10.72 -5.06
CA ALA A 898 24.61 -10.63 -6.53
C ALA A 898 23.82 -11.77 -7.23
N ARG A 899 23.64 -12.92 -6.57
CA ARG A 899 22.74 -13.99 -7.04
C ARG A 899 21.26 -13.66 -6.80
N HIS A 900 20.95 -12.98 -5.70
CA HIS A 900 19.58 -12.64 -5.30
C HIS A 900 19.15 -11.20 -5.65
N GLY A 901 20.04 -10.40 -6.25
CA GLY A 901 19.76 -9.02 -6.67
C GLY A 901 18.74 -8.88 -7.80
N ALA A 902 18.59 -9.91 -8.63
CA ALA A 902 17.80 -9.88 -9.87
C ALA A 902 16.27 -9.69 -9.69
N ILE A 903 15.77 -9.56 -8.45
CA ILE A 903 14.38 -9.13 -8.18
C ILE A 903 14.22 -7.60 -8.14
N GLY A 904 15.33 -6.83 -8.15
CA GLY A 904 15.34 -5.36 -8.11
C GLY A 904 15.15 -4.78 -6.71
N LEU A 905 15.82 -3.65 -6.42
CA LEU A 905 15.90 -3.05 -5.08
C LEU A 905 14.53 -2.80 -4.42
N GLY A 906 13.52 -2.39 -5.19
CA GLY A 906 12.15 -2.18 -4.69
C GLY A 906 11.50 -3.45 -4.12
N ALA A 907 11.76 -4.61 -4.71
CA ALA A 907 11.29 -5.91 -4.20
C ALA A 907 12.13 -6.43 -3.03
N ILE A 908 13.44 -6.11 -3.01
CA ILE A 908 14.33 -6.41 -1.88
C ILE A 908 13.87 -5.66 -0.62
N ALA A 909 13.58 -4.37 -0.74
CA ALA A 909 13.04 -3.55 0.35
C ALA A 909 11.68 -4.07 0.84
N LEU A 910 10.78 -4.45 -0.09
CA LEU A 910 9.49 -5.06 0.24
C LEU A 910 9.62 -6.40 0.99
N ALA A 911 10.54 -7.27 0.57
CA ALA A 911 10.82 -8.54 1.25
C ALA A 911 11.38 -8.33 2.66
N ALA A 912 12.21 -7.29 2.84
CA ALA A 912 12.71 -6.84 4.14
C ALA A 912 11.68 -6.02 4.96
N ARG A 913 10.48 -5.74 4.41
CA ARG A 913 9.39 -4.97 5.02
C ARG A 913 9.67 -3.47 5.28
N TRP A 914 10.68 -2.88 4.63
CA TRP A 914 11.00 -1.47 4.76
C TRP A 914 10.59 -0.66 3.51
N PRO A 915 10.12 0.60 3.67
CA PRO A 915 9.77 1.45 2.52
C PRO A 915 11.01 1.80 1.69
N ALA A 916 12.16 2.01 2.34
CA ALA A 916 13.50 2.08 1.78
C ALA A 916 14.48 1.45 2.79
N LEU A 917 15.56 0.83 2.30
CA LEU A 917 16.57 0.16 3.15
C LEU A 917 17.77 1.04 3.49
N PHE A 918 18.06 2.03 2.65
CA PHE A 918 19.19 2.94 2.76
C PHE A 918 19.01 4.11 1.80
N ASP A 919 19.75 5.19 2.04
CA ASP A 919 19.88 6.31 1.13
C ASP A 919 21.33 6.56 0.66
N THR A 920 22.27 5.65 0.94
CA THR A 920 23.64 5.70 0.42
C THR A 920 23.98 4.50 -0.46
N VAL A 921 24.82 4.73 -1.47
CA VAL A 921 25.34 3.69 -2.37
C VAL A 921 26.86 3.84 -2.53
N VAL A 922 27.55 2.72 -2.66
CA VAL A 922 29.00 2.65 -2.96
C VAL A 922 29.20 1.92 -4.28
N VAL A 923 30.12 2.42 -5.12
CA VAL A 923 30.47 1.82 -6.42
C VAL A 923 32.00 1.76 -6.53
N ASP A 924 32.56 0.56 -6.75
CA ASP A 924 34.00 0.36 -6.97
C ASP A 924 34.33 0.44 -8.47
N GLU A 925 34.99 1.52 -8.90
CA GLU A 925 35.31 1.72 -10.32
C GLU A 925 36.59 0.99 -10.70
N SER A 926 36.44 -0.25 -11.17
CA SER A 926 37.57 -1.06 -11.64
C SER A 926 38.25 -0.47 -12.89
N ASP A 927 39.55 -0.75 -13.08
CA ASP A 927 40.35 -0.30 -14.23
C ASP A 927 39.74 -0.63 -15.60
N ALA A 928 38.90 -1.67 -15.67
CA ALA A 928 38.18 -2.09 -16.86
C ALA A 928 37.02 -1.14 -17.24
N VAL A 929 36.45 -0.43 -16.28
CA VAL A 929 35.37 0.56 -16.46
C VAL A 929 35.91 1.97 -16.62
N SER A 930 37.02 2.30 -15.96
CA SER A 930 37.53 3.67 -15.89
C SER A 930 37.73 4.35 -17.24
N LEU A 931 37.24 5.59 -17.38
CA LEU A 931 37.36 6.41 -18.59
C LEU A 931 38.78 6.99 -18.80
N GLN A 932 39.65 6.92 -17.79
CA GLN A 932 41.02 7.46 -17.85
C GLN A 932 41.86 6.80 -18.97
N GLY A 933 41.62 5.50 -19.23
CA GLY A 933 42.31 4.74 -20.28
C GLY A 933 41.95 5.13 -21.71
N LEU A 934 41.01 6.07 -21.93
CA LEU A 934 40.66 6.62 -23.24
C LEU A 934 41.38 7.95 -23.55
N ARG A 935 42.18 8.47 -22.61
CA ARG A 935 43.00 9.67 -22.80
C ARG A 935 44.26 9.36 -23.62
N GLY A 936 44.72 10.32 -24.42
CA GLY A 936 45.95 10.17 -25.21
C GLY A 936 45.91 10.88 -26.56
N ALA A 937 46.97 10.71 -27.35
CA ALA A 937 47.04 11.19 -28.72
C ALA A 937 46.41 10.17 -29.70
N ARG A 938 45.72 10.69 -30.72
CA ARG A 938 45.11 9.96 -31.84
C ARG A 938 45.54 10.68 -33.14
N ASP A 939 45.07 10.26 -34.32
CA ASP A 939 45.51 10.91 -35.56
C ASP A 939 44.91 12.31 -35.71
N GLY A 940 45.77 13.34 -35.75
CA GLY A 940 45.38 14.75 -35.84
C GLY A 940 44.91 15.43 -34.54
N TYR A 941 44.46 14.68 -33.53
CA TYR A 941 43.91 15.23 -32.27
C TYR A 941 44.30 14.40 -31.03
N SER A 942 43.84 14.84 -29.86
CA SER A 942 44.08 14.19 -28.58
C SER A 942 42.88 14.31 -27.66
N VAL A 943 42.69 13.30 -26.80
CA VAL A 943 41.72 13.29 -25.70
C VAL A 943 42.48 13.74 -24.45
N ALA A 944 42.33 15.02 -24.10
CA ALA A 944 43.05 15.66 -22.99
C ALA A 944 42.43 15.32 -21.63
N ALA A 945 41.10 15.21 -21.57
CA ALA A 945 40.37 14.75 -20.39
C ALA A 945 39.12 13.97 -20.78
N VAL A 946 38.75 13.03 -19.92
CA VAL A 946 37.42 12.43 -19.86
C VAL A 946 37.01 12.37 -18.38
N THR A 947 35.76 12.73 -18.09
CA THR A 947 35.11 12.59 -16.79
C THR A 947 33.65 12.17 -16.98
N ALA A 948 33.09 11.41 -16.04
CA ALA A 948 31.66 11.17 -15.95
C ALA A 948 31.13 11.73 -14.62
N THR A 949 29.89 12.21 -14.64
CA THR A 949 29.12 12.59 -13.45
C THR A 949 27.71 12.02 -13.57
N ASP A 950 27.39 11.11 -12.65
CA ASP A 950 26.13 10.38 -12.63
C ASP A 950 25.22 10.91 -11.52
N ARG A 951 23.92 11.05 -11.80
CA ARG A 951 22.88 11.32 -10.81
C ARG A 951 22.18 10.01 -10.45
N THR A 952 21.85 9.82 -9.17
CA THR A 952 21.16 8.63 -8.65
C THR A 952 20.15 9.01 -7.57
N GLU A 953 19.22 8.11 -7.22
CA GLU A 953 18.19 8.29 -6.16
C GLU A 953 18.76 8.56 -4.75
N PHE A 954 19.98 8.10 -4.50
CA PHE A 954 20.65 8.13 -3.21
C PHE A 954 21.01 9.55 -2.76
N ALA A 955 20.98 9.79 -1.44
CA ALA A 955 21.38 11.06 -0.83
C ALA A 955 22.90 11.27 -0.88
N VAL A 956 23.67 10.16 -0.81
CA VAL A 956 25.12 10.13 -1.03
C VAL A 956 25.48 8.93 -1.92
N SER A 957 26.19 9.19 -3.01
CA SER A 957 26.81 8.16 -3.86
C SER A 957 28.33 8.26 -3.74
N VAL A 958 28.98 7.14 -3.39
CA VAL A 958 30.42 7.06 -3.19
C VAL A 958 31.05 6.25 -4.32
N LEU A 959 31.76 6.93 -5.22
CA LEU A 959 32.59 6.29 -6.23
C LEU A 959 34.00 6.10 -5.66
N VAL A 960 34.50 4.86 -5.67
CA VAL A 960 35.86 4.52 -5.26
C VAL A 960 36.75 4.63 -6.49
N ASP A 961 37.49 5.73 -6.61
CA ASP A 961 38.51 5.89 -7.65
C ASP A 961 39.73 5.04 -7.27
N SER A 962 39.93 3.97 -8.03
CA SER A 962 41.03 3.02 -7.87
C SER A 962 42.29 3.40 -8.67
N GLY A 963 42.33 4.56 -9.32
CA GLY A 963 43.41 4.98 -10.20
C GLY A 963 44.73 5.37 -9.51
N PRO A 964 45.68 5.99 -10.25
CA PRO A 964 47.00 6.39 -9.74
C PRO A 964 47.00 7.43 -8.61
N ALA A 965 45.86 8.09 -8.38
CA ALA A 965 45.61 9.01 -7.27
C ALA A 965 44.30 8.57 -6.58
N PRO A 966 44.32 7.46 -5.83
CA PRO A 966 43.09 6.82 -5.36
C PRO A 966 42.33 7.72 -4.39
N SER A 967 40.99 7.69 -4.47
CA SER A 967 40.14 8.57 -3.68
C SER A 967 38.72 8.02 -3.53
N LEU A 968 37.99 8.57 -2.56
CA LEU A 968 36.54 8.44 -2.46
C LEU A 968 35.93 9.73 -3.02
N ARG A 969 35.16 9.64 -4.10
CA ARG A 969 34.38 10.75 -4.67
C ARG A 969 32.94 10.61 -4.20
N LEU A 970 32.51 11.50 -3.32
CA LEU A 970 31.18 11.53 -2.74
C LEU A 970 30.33 12.58 -3.47
N THR A 971 29.38 12.12 -4.27
CA THR A 971 28.34 12.97 -4.89
C THR A 971 27.11 12.97 -3.99
N TYR A 972 26.62 14.14 -3.59
CA TYR A 972 25.51 14.26 -2.64
C TYR A 972 24.62 15.46 -2.93
N ASP A 973 23.40 15.46 -2.38
CA ASP A 973 22.49 16.60 -2.41
C ASP A 973 22.67 17.42 -1.11
N PRO A 974 23.24 18.64 -1.16
CA PRO A 974 23.48 19.46 0.02
C PRO A 974 22.19 20.05 0.63
N ALA A 975 21.03 19.88 -0.01
CA ALA A 975 19.73 20.16 0.60
C ALA A 975 19.17 18.95 1.36
N ARG A 976 19.74 17.74 1.18
CA ARG A 976 19.35 16.50 1.87
C ARG A 976 20.34 16.07 2.96
N VAL A 977 21.63 16.40 2.84
CA VAL A 977 22.68 15.99 3.78
C VAL A 977 23.65 17.14 4.06
N ASP A 978 23.90 17.40 5.34
CA ASP A 978 24.97 18.29 5.81
C ASP A 978 26.33 17.98 5.14
N PRO A 979 26.97 18.94 4.44
CA PRO A 979 28.32 18.79 3.91
C PRO A 979 29.35 18.31 4.93
N ASP A 980 29.26 18.72 6.20
CA ASP A 980 30.19 18.28 7.24
C ASP A 980 29.93 16.82 7.65
N ARG A 981 28.69 16.32 7.60
CA ARG A 981 28.36 14.88 7.73
C ARG A 981 28.97 14.06 6.60
N VAL A 982 28.80 14.49 5.36
CA VAL A 982 29.40 13.80 4.19
C VAL A 982 30.92 13.78 4.31
N ALA A 983 31.51 14.88 4.78
CA ALA A 983 32.95 14.97 5.03
C ALA A 983 33.43 14.12 6.22
N ARG A 984 32.63 13.94 7.29
CA ARG A 984 32.94 12.99 8.38
C ARG A 984 32.95 11.56 7.86
N LEU A 985 31.87 11.12 7.19
CA LEU A 985 31.74 9.78 6.61
C LEU A 985 32.90 9.43 5.67
N GLY A 986 33.20 10.31 4.70
CA GLY A 986 34.31 10.10 3.75
C GLY A 986 35.68 9.99 4.43
N ARG A 987 35.94 10.80 5.47
CA ARG A 987 37.20 10.72 6.25
C ARG A 987 37.29 9.46 7.10
N ALA A 988 36.19 9.02 7.71
CA ALA A 988 36.14 7.79 8.51
C ALA A 988 36.39 6.55 7.63
N ALA A 989 35.76 6.47 6.45
CA ALA A 989 36.01 5.40 5.50
C ALA A 989 37.47 5.42 4.98
N ALA A 990 38.03 6.59 4.66
CA ALA A 990 39.44 6.71 4.28
C ALA A 990 40.41 6.26 5.39
N ALA A 991 40.11 6.56 6.65
CA ALA A 991 40.89 6.11 7.80
C ALA A 991 40.85 4.57 7.95
N ALA A 992 39.68 3.94 7.85
CA ALA A 992 39.53 2.49 7.95
C ALA A 992 40.32 1.72 6.87
N VAL A 993 40.41 2.25 5.65
CA VAL A 993 41.29 1.71 4.58
C VAL A 993 42.77 1.78 4.99
N GLY A 994 43.20 2.89 5.60
CA GLY A 994 44.55 3.07 6.13
C GLY A 994 44.87 2.14 7.31
N ASP A 995 43.94 1.97 8.25
CA ASP A 995 44.11 1.09 9.42
C ASP A 995 44.24 -0.39 9.02
N TYR A 996 43.45 -0.84 8.04
CA TYR A 996 43.58 -2.18 7.46
C TYR A 996 44.99 -2.40 6.88
N ALA A 997 45.48 -1.46 6.05
CA ALA A 997 46.83 -1.53 5.49
C ALA A 997 47.92 -1.53 6.59
N ALA A 998 47.80 -0.67 7.60
CA ALA A 998 48.76 -0.55 8.69
C ALA A 998 48.76 -1.78 9.62
N ALA A 999 47.61 -2.37 9.93
CA ALA A 999 47.50 -3.61 10.71
C ALA A 999 48.11 -4.81 9.97
N ILE A 1000 47.86 -4.92 8.65
CA ILE A 1000 48.47 -5.94 7.80
C ILE A 1000 49.98 -5.77 7.66
N ALA A 1001 50.49 -4.54 7.54
CA ALA A 1001 51.93 -4.27 7.51
C ALA A 1001 52.66 -4.72 8.79
N ARG A 1002 51.94 -4.84 9.92
CA ARG A 1002 52.44 -5.36 11.20
C ARG A 1002 52.30 -6.89 11.34
N THR A 1003 51.67 -7.57 10.37
CA THR A 1003 51.41 -9.02 10.40
C THR A 1003 52.34 -9.74 9.42
N PRO A 1004 53.31 -10.55 9.88
CA PRO A 1004 54.26 -11.24 9.00
C PRO A 1004 53.58 -12.09 7.93
N ALA A 1005 54.20 -12.18 6.74
CA ALA A 1005 53.77 -13.04 5.66
C ALA A 1005 54.11 -14.52 5.98
N THR A 1006 53.30 -15.15 6.82
CA THR A 1006 53.37 -16.60 7.06
C THR A 1006 53.16 -17.36 5.75
N SER A 1007 54.02 -18.35 5.52
CA SER A 1007 54.14 -19.07 4.25
C SER A 1007 52.89 -19.87 3.90
N ALA A 1008 52.49 -19.85 2.63
CA ALA A 1008 51.49 -20.78 2.10
C ALA A 1008 51.99 -22.24 2.21
N SER A 1009 51.39 -23.02 3.10
CA SER A 1009 51.62 -24.47 3.19
C SER A 1009 50.73 -25.20 2.18
N THR A 1010 51.31 -25.68 1.09
CA THR A 1010 50.62 -26.55 0.12
C THR A 1010 50.33 -27.92 0.73
N SER A 1011 49.19 -28.07 1.39
CA SER A 1011 48.71 -29.36 1.90
C SER A 1011 47.94 -30.12 0.81
N THR A 1012 48.63 -30.62 -0.20
CA THR A 1012 48.07 -31.63 -1.11
C THR A 1012 47.86 -32.93 -0.34
N SER A 1013 46.61 -33.29 -0.04
CA SER A 1013 46.24 -34.62 0.42
C SER A 1013 44.94 -35.05 -0.22
N SER A 1014 44.94 -36.25 -0.76
CA SER A 1014 43.79 -36.93 -1.37
C SER A 1014 42.65 -37.16 -0.37
N VAL A 1015 41.41 -36.96 -0.81
CA VAL A 1015 40.48 -38.03 -1.27
C VAL A 1015 39.61 -37.46 -2.39
#